data_AF-A0A348VZ98-F1
#
_entry.id   AF-A0A348VZ98-F1
#
_cell.length_a   1.000
_cell.length_b   1.000
_cell.length_c   1.000
_cell.angle_alpha   90.00
_cell.angle_beta   90.00
_cell.angle_gamma   90.00
#
_symmetry.space_group_name_H-M   'P 1'
#
loop_
_entity.id
_entity.type
_entity.pdbx_description
1 polymer ?
#
loop_
_entity_poly.entity_id
_entity_poly.type
_entity_poly.pdbx_seq_one_letter_code
_entity_poly.pdbx_strand_id
1 'polypeptide(L)'
;MKNKYLLVVSLLSLSSILCMTGCSNKVKNNEYNDYYKKVSKIIKDFDNASKISTSNKQNKLALKKVDDRNDDIISIIDNADGKTQKPDIANAFEQSFYIPIIMGKGLTEYRKQTNFYNIAAFVDEQYYIKTFLESESISTYVYIPGEYSFDGVSHYIYFSVNYIDSNNYTFGGIEISDDNNTEWYFYGDSSLLFIEYSKTSERTVVNYQSANMTQKEINDQSVISEVRNKIDDSFSLINPNTLKKLKNESKFEITKQEYSKIMDKIFPNSGGISVNQGLQVSNSVALGYVSDGSETTITLPSNVTAISNNFYIFASGNIRELYIPKSITRITDQEGNTVDIKTFNIEYFNDNVHYYLENIIVEEGSTLFKVEDNLLTDTNNSTLLYLMNKKVDNLDLLQYNKYSDWFFRNQLPNIFINIKSLKYNLIYDENNYEFDIFANIFLSSDTQAHFEYLEVGNAYDQYNFSVLSDKVSIDKLVLSGTFDKVYISDEKGAIKNIELNSTKPNATFGGFVNGLETIDIYFNNSIDGLDPINCLNVKKIVVHEGVTEFSLNQFEIDYNLDRTINIYLPSTLNRINYDRLQYNATTKIKLISKVNNTVFTDFSNIKNYGCEIEIEDDSELNSIINDYEYVGYSYNKETGEIDDSSIRLINYCGNSEELFVPATINGKTVTDFTISSRSNINSEPMKNTKTLKKLHLPNTLNSFSFNQSYFIDGTDYSDERNYHLDALYYDGTLEEFKNKFEITNSLFDREFCKEIVCSDQTLKSEEDNPTVYKNYEDLTIELENGEQLIFTNVYVIDKDKSYSLHFNIYEKDYVIELNDKGEYYIGITQYDTIDLMEFTYSTKGDLLTVRFTLFNVEYMKNFQGN
;
A
#
# COMPACT_ATOMS: atom_id res chain seq x y z
N MET A 1 11.59 4.05 -32.73
CA MET A 1 10.54 4.57 -33.64
C MET A 1 11.22 5.58 -34.53
N LYS A 2 11.28 5.35 -35.85
CA LYS A 2 11.74 6.38 -36.79
C LYS A 2 10.80 7.56 -36.63
N ASN A 3 11.34 8.69 -36.23
CA ASN A 3 10.55 9.89 -36.10
C ASN A 3 9.99 10.25 -37.48
N LYS A 4 8.66 10.36 -37.54
CA LYS A 4 7.90 10.90 -38.68
C LYS A 4 8.22 12.38 -38.82
N TYR A 5 9.37 12.72 -39.39
CA TYR A 5 9.80 14.11 -39.55
C TYR A 5 9.89 14.47 -41.03
N LEU A 6 8.72 14.60 -41.68
CA LEU A 6 8.54 15.53 -42.81
C LEU A 6 7.06 15.91 -43.06
N LEU A 7 6.22 15.79 -42.04
CA LEU A 7 4.80 16.19 -42.11
C LEU A 7 4.33 16.63 -40.73
N VAL A 8 4.75 17.82 -40.32
CA VAL A 8 4.13 18.56 -39.21
C VAL A 8 3.50 19.81 -39.82
N VAL A 9 2.18 19.81 -39.96
CA VAL A 9 1.42 21.03 -40.18
C VAL A 9 0.34 21.14 -39.12
N SER A 10 0.60 22.06 -38.19
CA SER A 10 -0.39 22.73 -37.36
C SER A 10 -1.30 23.61 -38.23
N LEU A 11 -2.61 23.54 -37.99
CA LEU A 11 -3.63 24.39 -38.62
C LEU A 11 -4.07 25.45 -37.61
N LEU A 12 -3.76 26.71 -37.89
CA LEU A 12 -4.49 27.85 -37.34
C LEU A 12 -5.47 28.34 -38.41
N SER A 13 -6.72 28.48 -38.00
CA SER A 13 -7.87 28.97 -38.74
C SER A 13 -7.60 30.28 -39.50
N LEU A 14 -8.17 30.44 -40.70
CA LEU A 14 -8.80 31.71 -41.07
C LEU A 14 -9.90 31.52 -42.12
N SER A 15 -11.12 31.91 -41.74
CA SER A 15 -12.24 32.21 -42.61
C SER A 15 -11.96 33.45 -43.46
N SER A 16 -12.13 33.39 -44.78
CA SER A 16 -13.02 34.28 -45.56
C SER A 16 -12.84 34.10 -47.09
N ILE A 17 -13.97 34.16 -47.76
CA ILE A 17 -14.22 34.04 -49.20
C ILE A 17 -13.57 35.21 -49.98
N LEU A 18 -13.01 34.93 -51.16
CA LEU A 18 -13.21 35.74 -52.37
C LEU A 18 -12.85 34.95 -53.65
N CYS A 19 -13.78 35.00 -54.60
CA CYS A 19 -13.84 34.34 -55.90
C CYS A 19 -12.64 34.61 -56.82
N MET A 20 -12.31 33.68 -57.72
CA MET A 20 -12.56 33.81 -59.17
C MET A 20 -12.17 32.55 -59.97
N THR A 21 -13.11 32.17 -60.85
CA THR A 21 -13.10 31.34 -62.07
C THR A 21 -11.81 30.66 -62.57
N GLY A 22 -11.97 29.40 -63.03
CA GLY A 22 -11.03 28.80 -63.98
C GLY A 22 -11.37 27.37 -64.39
N CYS A 23 -12.13 27.20 -65.49
CA CYS A 23 -12.24 25.93 -66.21
C CYS A 23 -10.85 25.32 -66.48
N SER A 24 -10.67 24.04 -66.16
CA SER A 24 -9.41 23.32 -66.32
C SER A 24 -9.13 22.96 -67.79
N ASN A 25 -8.68 23.93 -68.58
CA ASN A 25 -7.88 23.63 -69.76
C ASN A 25 -6.48 23.22 -69.26
N LYS A 26 -6.25 21.93 -69.03
CA LYS A 26 -4.91 21.41 -68.72
C LYS A 26 -3.98 21.72 -69.91
N VAL A 27 -2.89 22.43 -69.65
CA VAL A 27 -1.87 22.67 -70.67
C VAL A 27 -1.01 21.40 -70.80
N LYS A 28 -0.72 20.96 -72.02
CA LYS A 28 0.14 19.79 -72.24
C LYS A 28 1.61 20.18 -72.03
N ASN A 29 2.23 19.63 -71.00
CA ASN A 29 3.67 19.81 -70.71
C ASN A 29 4.42 18.49 -71.01
N ASN A 30 5.08 18.42 -72.16
CA ASN A 30 5.73 17.18 -72.61
C ASN A 30 6.96 16.82 -71.76
N GLU A 31 7.70 17.83 -71.28
CA GLU A 31 8.88 17.66 -70.43
C GLU A 31 8.50 17.04 -69.08
N TYR A 32 7.50 17.58 -68.40
CA TYR A 32 6.98 17.03 -67.16
C TYR A 32 6.42 15.61 -67.34
N ASN A 33 5.66 15.37 -68.41
CA ASN A 33 5.07 14.05 -68.65
C ASN A 33 6.15 12.97 -68.91
N ASP A 34 7.23 13.32 -69.60
CA ASP A 34 8.38 12.42 -69.79
C ASP A 34 9.10 12.14 -68.47
N TYR A 35 9.40 13.18 -67.69
CA TYR A 35 9.98 13.06 -66.35
C TYR A 35 9.14 12.15 -65.44
N TYR A 36 7.85 12.47 -65.32
CA TYR A 36 6.90 11.72 -64.49
C TYR A 36 6.85 10.24 -64.90
N LYS A 37 6.86 9.95 -66.20
CA LYS A 37 6.86 8.57 -66.72
C LYS A 37 8.13 7.81 -66.32
N LYS A 38 9.31 8.43 -66.48
CA LYS A 38 10.61 7.82 -66.14
C LYS A 38 10.71 7.52 -64.65
N VAL A 39 10.42 8.51 -63.81
CA VAL A 39 10.53 8.37 -62.34
C VAL A 39 9.44 7.46 -61.76
N SER A 40 8.21 7.51 -62.28
CA SER A 40 7.15 6.58 -61.87
C SER A 40 7.49 5.13 -62.20
N LYS A 41 8.31 4.86 -63.22
CA LYS A 41 8.81 3.50 -63.51
C LYS A 41 9.78 3.05 -62.42
N ILE A 42 10.75 3.88 -62.07
CA ILE A 42 11.72 3.59 -61.00
C ILE A 42 11.00 3.30 -59.66
N ILE A 43 10.09 4.19 -59.25
CA ILE A 43 9.31 4.00 -58.00
C ILE A 43 8.56 2.67 -58.02
N LYS A 44 7.87 2.35 -59.13
CA LYS A 44 7.13 1.09 -59.26
C LYS A 44 8.01 -0.16 -59.21
N ASP A 45 9.23 -0.09 -59.73
CA ASP A 45 10.16 -1.22 -59.71
C ASP A 45 10.55 -1.57 -58.26
N PHE A 46 10.85 -0.57 -57.45
CA PHE A 46 11.16 -0.75 -56.02
C PHE A 46 9.93 -1.07 -55.17
N ASP A 47 8.76 -0.50 -55.46
CA ASP A 47 7.50 -0.83 -54.78
C ASP A 47 7.08 -2.29 -55.06
N ASN A 48 7.20 -2.76 -56.30
CA ASN A 48 6.83 -4.13 -56.65
C ASN A 48 7.82 -5.16 -56.09
N ALA A 49 9.11 -4.83 -56.00
CA ALA A 49 10.10 -5.68 -55.33
C ALA A 49 9.72 -5.97 -53.87
N SER A 50 9.10 -5.00 -53.19
CA SER A 50 8.64 -5.16 -51.81
C SER A 50 7.44 -6.12 -51.63
N LYS A 51 6.72 -6.46 -52.71
CA LYS A 51 5.55 -7.36 -52.71
C LYS A 51 5.88 -8.81 -53.10
N ILE A 52 7.11 -9.09 -53.56
CA ILE A 52 7.50 -10.37 -54.16
C ILE A 52 8.17 -11.34 -53.16
N SER A 53 8.32 -10.97 -51.88
CA SER A 53 9.05 -11.75 -50.85
C SER A 53 8.44 -13.11 -50.44
N THR A 54 7.42 -13.63 -51.14
CA THR A 54 6.84 -14.97 -50.89
C THR A 54 6.78 -15.91 -52.11
N SER A 55 7.42 -15.60 -53.25
CA SER A 55 7.45 -16.55 -54.38
C SER A 55 8.83 -16.77 -55.00
N ASN A 56 9.31 -18.02 -54.93
CA ASN A 56 10.56 -18.53 -55.49
C ASN A 56 10.60 -18.51 -57.03
N LYS A 57 10.64 -17.34 -57.66
CA LYS A 57 11.06 -17.19 -59.06
C LYS A 57 11.94 -15.96 -59.27
N GLN A 58 13.24 -16.14 -59.06
CA GLN A 58 14.25 -15.20 -59.55
C GLN A 58 14.35 -15.29 -61.07
N ASN A 59 13.93 -14.25 -61.79
CA ASN A 59 14.47 -13.97 -63.11
C ASN A 59 15.78 -13.18 -62.90
N LYS A 60 16.92 -13.88 -62.99
CA LYS A 60 18.24 -13.25 -63.16
C LYS A 60 18.23 -12.51 -64.51
N LEU A 61 17.89 -11.23 -64.50
CA LEU A 61 18.23 -10.31 -65.59
C LEU A 61 19.62 -9.75 -65.29
N ALA A 62 20.62 -10.26 -66.02
CA ALA A 62 21.98 -9.75 -65.98
C ALA A 62 22.05 -8.44 -66.77
N LEU A 63 22.25 -7.29 -66.11
CA LEU A 63 22.51 -6.01 -66.77
C LEU A 63 23.53 -5.15 -65.98
N LYS A 64 24.25 -4.32 -66.75
CA LYS A 64 25.52 -3.64 -66.43
C LYS A 64 25.47 -2.74 -65.19
N LYS A 65 26.51 -2.87 -64.35
CA LYS A 65 26.87 -1.94 -63.27
C LYS A 65 27.24 -0.56 -63.84
N VAL A 66 26.82 0.49 -63.15
CA VAL A 66 27.06 1.89 -63.53
C VAL A 66 27.60 2.61 -62.29
N ASP A 67 28.93 2.75 -62.23
CA ASP A 67 29.81 3.41 -61.23
C ASP A 67 30.66 2.43 -60.40
N ASP A 68 31.97 2.41 -60.68
CA ASP A 68 32.97 1.53 -60.06
C ASP A 68 33.17 1.82 -58.56
N ARG A 69 32.79 3.01 -58.06
CA ARG A 69 32.92 3.40 -56.64
C ARG A 69 31.93 2.67 -55.73
N ASN A 70 30.78 2.29 -56.26
CA ASN A 70 29.77 1.56 -55.49
C ASN A 70 30.19 0.11 -55.24
N ASP A 71 31.05 -0.47 -56.08
CA ASP A 71 31.58 -1.83 -55.84
C ASP A 71 32.47 -1.88 -54.59
N ASP A 72 33.26 -0.83 -54.34
CA ASP A 72 34.04 -0.68 -53.10
C ASP A 72 33.13 -0.54 -51.88
N ILE A 73 32.10 0.31 -51.96
CA ILE A 73 31.12 0.52 -50.88
C ILE A 73 30.35 -0.77 -50.58
N ILE A 74 29.90 -1.48 -51.62
CA ILE A 74 29.22 -2.78 -51.48
C ILE A 74 30.16 -3.81 -50.84
N SER A 75 31.44 -3.86 -51.24
CA SER A 75 32.42 -4.75 -50.63
C SER A 75 32.63 -4.46 -49.14
N ILE A 76 32.65 -3.19 -48.74
CA ILE A 76 32.72 -2.79 -47.32
C ILE A 76 31.47 -3.26 -46.57
N ILE A 77 30.28 -3.01 -47.13
CA ILE A 77 28.97 -3.33 -46.53
C ILE A 77 28.71 -4.84 -46.44
N ASP A 78 29.08 -5.62 -47.48
CA ASP A 78 28.85 -7.06 -47.52
C ASP A 78 29.66 -7.80 -46.45
N ASN A 79 30.86 -7.30 -46.13
CA ASN A 79 31.74 -7.82 -45.08
C ASN A 79 31.42 -7.28 -43.67
N ALA A 80 30.48 -6.34 -43.55
CA ALA A 80 30.07 -5.77 -42.27
C ALA A 80 28.92 -6.55 -41.63
N ASP A 81 28.99 -6.67 -40.31
CA ASP A 81 27.89 -7.13 -39.48
C ASP A 81 26.83 -6.02 -39.39
N GLY A 82 25.55 -6.40 -39.47
CA GLY A 82 24.43 -5.47 -39.45
C GLY A 82 23.14 -6.14 -39.04
N LYS A 83 22.19 -5.36 -38.53
CA LYS A 83 20.88 -5.84 -38.16
C LYS A 83 20.04 -6.06 -39.42
N THR A 84 19.38 -7.20 -39.55
CA THR A 84 18.40 -7.41 -40.64
C THR A 84 17.25 -6.43 -40.48
N GLN A 85 17.22 -5.43 -41.34
CA GLN A 85 16.22 -4.36 -41.30
C GLN A 85 16.02 -3.82 -42.72
N LYS A 86 14.75 -3.70 -43.13
CA LYS A 86 14.36 -3.17 -44.43
C LYS A 86 14.69 -1.67 -44.51
N PRO A 87 15.45 -1.20 -45.53
CA PRO A 87 15.63 0.22 -45.78
C PRO A 87 14.30 0.90 -46.11
N ASP A 88 14.15 2.15 -45.69
CA ASP A 88 12.94 2.94 -45.95
C ASP A 88 13.09 3.71 -47.25
N ILE A 89 13.07 2.95 -48.35
CA ILE A 89 13.26 3.48 -49.71
C ILE A 89 12.13 4.45 -50.09
N ALA A 90 10.92 4.24 -49.54
CA ALA A 90 9.79 5.13 -49.76
C ALA A 90 10.09 6.55 -49.24
N ASN A 91 10.65 6.65 -48.03
CA ASN A 91 11.10 7.93 -47.48
C ASN A 91 12.16 8.61 -48.38
N ALA A 92 13.10 7.85 -48.93
CA ALA A 92 14.09 8.40 -49.86
C ALA A 92 13.44 8.99 -51.13
N PHE A 93 12.39 8.35 -51.65
CA PHE A 93 11.64 8.89 -52.79
C PHE A 93 10.80 10.11 -52.42
N GLU A 94 10.23 10.16 -51.21
CA GLU A 94 9.48 11.33 -50.69
C GLU A 94 10.37 12.58 -50.60
N GLN A 95 11.60 12.40 -50.14
CA GLN A 95 12.58 13.48 -49.99
C GLN A 95 13.33 13.82 -51.30
N SER A 96 13.06 13.11 -52.40
CA SER A 96 13.73 13.36 -53.69
C SER A 96 12.75 13.40 -54.87
N PHE A 97 12.28 12.24 -55.33
CA PHE A 97 11.51 12.09 -56.56
C PHE A 97 10.13 12.73 -56.54
N TYR A 98 9.46 12.73 -55.39
CA TYR A 98 8.13 13.31 -55.31
C TYR A 98 8.15 14.84 -55.34
N ILE A 99 9.22 15.47 -54.84
CA ILE A 99 9.41 16.93 -54.85
C ILE A 99 9.21 17.56 -56.26
N PRO A 100 9.94 17.14 -57.32
CA PRO A 100 9.77 17.66 -58.67
C PRO A 100 8.50 17.13 -59.36
N ILE A 101 7.97 15.96 -58.96
CA ILE A 101 6.66 15.49 -59.45
C ILE A 101 5.56 16.47 -59.02
N ILE A 102 5.59 16.89 -57.76
CA ILE A 102 4.64 17.84 -57.18
C ILE A 102 4.82 19.22 -57.81
N MET A 103 6.08 19.70 -57.90
CA MET A 103 6.39 20.96 -58.58
C MET A 103 5.87 20.96 -60.02
N GLY A 104 6.19 19.93 -60.82
CA GLY A 104 5.78 19.86 -62.22
C GLY A 104 4.26 19.77 -62.41
N LYS A 105 3.55 19.09 -61.50
CA LYS A 105 2.08 19.07 -61.49
C LYS A 105 1.51 20.44 -61.14
N GLY A 106 2.10 21.13 -60.17
CA GLY A 106 1.74 22.50 -59.79
C GLY A 106 1.92 23.50 -60.94
N LEU A 107 3.09 23.44 -61.58
CA LEU A 107 3.42 24.26 -62.75
C LEU A 107 2.46 24.01 -63.91
N THR A 108 2.08 22.75 -64.16
CA THR A 108 1.18 22.37 -65.26
C THR A 108 -0.29 22.68 -64.96
N GLU A 109 -0.80 22.30 -63.79
CA GLU A 109 -2.23 22.42 -63.44
C GLU A 109 -2.61 23.85 -62.98
N TYR A 110 -1.76 24.50 -62.19
CA TYR A 110 -2.10 25.76 -61.50
C TYR A 110 -1.39 26.98 -62.09
N ARG A 111 -0.21 26.81 -62.69
CA ARG A 111 0.54 27.90 -63.34
C ARG A 111 0.56 27.81 -64.87
N LYS A 112 -0.11 26.80 -65.45
CA LYS A 112 -0.32 26.62 -66.89
C LYS A 112 0.97 26.67 -67.72
N GLN A 113 2.10 26.25 -67.16
CA GLN A 113 3.40 26.25 -67.84
C GLN A 113 3.52 25.10 -68.84
N THR A 114 4.08 25.38 -70.02
CA THR A 114 4.35 24.36 -71.07
C THR A 114 5.73 23.71 -70.93
N ASN A 115 6.63 24.34 -70.18
CA ASN A 115 7.98 23.87 -69.92
C ASN A 115 8.09 23.45 -68.44
N PHE A 116 9.01 22.56 -68.12
CA PHE A 116 9.25 22.03 -66.77
C PHE A 116 10.72 22.19 -66.39
N TYR A 117 11.64 21.93 -67.32
CA TYR A 117 13.07 22.09 -67.08
C TYR A 117 13.47 23.57 -67.03
N ASN A 118 14.50 23.87 -66.24
CA ASN A 118 15.06 25.20 -66.03
C ASN A 118 14.07 26.23 -65.43
N ILE A 119 12.97 25.77 -64.84
CA ILE A 119 12.03 26.61 -64.09
C ILE A 119 12.29 26.46 -62.60
N ALA A 120 12.53 27.58 -61.91
CA ALA A 120 12.56 27.65 -60.46
C ALA A 120 11.17 27.96 -59.90
N ALA A 121 10.75 27.23 -58.88
CA ALA A 121 9.49 27.45 -58.18
C ALA A 121 9.67 27.37 -56.65
N PHE A 122 8.87 28.14 -55.93
CA PHE A 122 8.72 28.05 -54.48
C PHE A 122 7.49 27.20 -54.17
N VAL A 123 7.61 26.19 -53.32
CA VAL A 123 6.59 25.15 -53.11
C VAL A 123 6.34 24.94 -51.62
N ASP A 124 5.05 24.82 -51.27
CA ASP A 124 4.56 24.54 -49.91
C ASP A 124 5.04 25.54 -48.85
N GLU A 125 5.33 26.77 -49.29
CA GLU A 125 5.90 27.83 -48.44
C GLU A 125 7.22 27.42 -47.76
N GLN A 126 7.90 26.39 -48.28
CA GLN A 126 9.06 25.78 -47.62
C GLN A 126 10.28 25.66 -48.52
N TYR A 127 10.13 25.26 -49.79
CA TYR A 127 11.27 24.83 -50.59
C TYR A 127 11.34 25.52 -51.95
N TYR A 128 12.55 25.93 -52.35
CA TYR A 128 12.85 26.43 -53.70
C TYR A 128 13.44 25.31 -54.55
N ILE A 129 12.77 24.94 -55.63
CA ILE A 129 13.08 23.77 -56.43
C ILE A 129 13.37 24.18 -57.87
N LYS A 130 14.36 23.55 -58.51
CA LYS A 130 14.61 23.66 -59.94
C LYS A 130 15.14 22.35 -60.51
N THR A 131 14.53 21.89 -61.61
CA THR A 131 14.92 20.66 -62.31
C THR A 131 15.57 20.98 -63.65
N PHE A 132 16.61 20.26 -64.01
CA PHE A 132 17.44 20.43 -65.19
C PHE A 132 17.47 19.12 -65.99
N LEU A 133 17.64 19.24 -67.30
CA LEU A 133 17.93 18.12 -68.19
C LEU A 133 19.30 18.36 -68.84
N GLU A 134 20.28 17.53 -68.49
CA GLU A 134 21.65 17.58 -68.99
C GLU A 134 21.96 16.30 -69.77
N SER A 135 21.89 16.39 -71.11
CA SER A 135 21.97 15.23 -72.00
C SER A 135 20.87 14.18 -71.71
N GLU A 136 21.20 13.13 -70.95
CA GLU A 136 20.29 12.05 -70.54
C GLU A 136 20.07 11.99 -69.01
N SER A 137 20.76 12.85 -68.25
CA SER A 137 20.62 12.97 -66.79
C SER A 137 19.62 14.06 -66.42
N ILE A 138 18.69 13.73 -65.52
CA ILE A 138 17.75 14.68 -64.94
C ILE A 138 18.20 15.00 -63.53
N SER A 139 18.55 16.25 -63.28
CA SER A 139 19.05 16.73 -62.00
C SER A 139 18.07 17.70 -61.36
N THR A 140 17.93 17.65 -60.05
CA THR A 140 17.09 18.60 -59.29
C THR A 140 17.89 19.19 -58.14
N TYR A 141 17.80 20.51 -58.02
CA TYR A 141 18.29 21.26 -56.86
C TYR A 141 17.11 21.69 -56.00
N VAL A 142 17.23 21.53 -54.69
CA VAL A 142 16.28 22.00 -53.69
C VAL A 142 17.04 22.82 -52.65
N TYR A 143 16.51 24.00 -52.35
CA TYR A 143 16.99 24.85 -51.27
C TYR A 143 15.87 25.09 -50.26
N ILE A 144 16.13 24.74 -49.01
CA ILE A 144 15.26 24.95 -47.85
C ILE A 144 15.90 26.03 -46.98
N PRO A 145 15.39 27.27 -46.96
CA PRO A 145 15.91 28.29 -46.06
C PRO A 145 15.65 27.92 -44.59
N GLY A 146 16.58 28.26 -43.68
CA GLY A 146 16.41 27.99 -42.25
C GLY A 146 15.16 28.61 -41.61
N GLU A 147 14.61 29.68 -42.20
CA GLU A 147 13.35 30.29 -41.73
C GLU A 147 12.11 29.41 -41.98
N TYR A 148 12.23 28.38 -42.82
CA TYR A 148 11.17 27.43 -43.16
C TYR A 148 11.51 25.97 -42.83
N SER A 149 12.73 25.69 -42.35
CA SER A 149 13.10 24.35 -41.92
C SER A 149 12.64 24.08 -40.50
N PHE A 150 12.43 22.79 -40.17
CA PHE A 150 11.95 22.38 -38.85
C PHE A 150 12.99 22.53 -37.73
N ASP A 151 14.28 22.45 -38.09
CA ASP A 151 15.43 22.54 -37.20
C ASP A 151 16.06 23.95 -37.19
N GLY A 152 15.49 24.89 -37.94
CA GLY A 152 15.97 26.28 -38.01
C GLY A 152 17.26 26.47 -38.81
N VAL A 153 17.79 25.43 -39.46
CA VAL A 153 18.99 25.51 -40.31
C VAL A 153 18.67 25.27 -41.78
N SER A 154 19.41 25.90 -42.69
CA SER A 154 19.13 25.73 -44.13
C SER A 154 19.61 24.37 -44.63
N HIS A 155 18.84 23.75 -45.52
CA HIS A 155 19.18 22.47 -46.15
C HIS A 155 19.36 22.61 -47.66
N TYR A 156 20.31 21.85 -48.19
CA TYR A 156 20.70 21.86 -49.59
C TYR A 156 20.62 20.44 -50.13
N ILE A 157 19.69 20.20 -51.06
CA ILE A 157 19.47 18.87 -51.60
C ILE A 157 19.78 18.88 -53.09
N TYR A 158 20.56 17.90 -53.51
CA TYR A 158 20.77 17.56 -54.91
C TYR A 158 20.42 16.11 -55.14
N PHE A 159 19.65 15.83 -56.17
CA PHE A 159 19.50 14.46 -56.65
C PHE A 159 19.43 14.41 -58.15
N SER A 160 19.78 13.26 -58.70
CA SER A 160 19.82 13.02 -60.13
C SER A 160 19.28 11.64 -60.49
N VAL A 161 18.71 11.55 -61.69
CA VAL A 161 18.22 10.32 -62.30
C VAL A 161 18.82 10.24 -63.70
N ASN A 162 19.64 9.22 -63.94
CA ASN A 162 20.13 8.89 -65.26
C ASN A 162 19.30 7.73 -65.80
N TYR A 163 18.43 8.01 -66.77
CA TYR A 163 17.46 7.04 -67.29
C TYR A 163 17.73 6.81 -68.79
N ILE A 164 18.38 5.69 -69.09
CA ILE A 164 18.64 5.28 -70.47
C ILE A 164 17.39 4.57 -71.02
N ASP A 165 16.92 3.55 -70.31
CA ASP A 165 15.68 2.82 -70.63
C ASP A 165 15.05 2.17 -69.38
N SER A 166 13.93 1.47 -69.55
CA SER A 166 13.16 0.88 -68.45
C SER A 166 13.85 -0.24 -67.67
N ASN A 167 14.97 -0.75 -68.18
CA ASN A 167 15.79 -1.80 -67.57
C ASN A 167 17.22 -1.32 -67.29
N ASN A 168 17.52 -0.04 -67.54
CA ASN A 168 18.85 0.53 -67.36
C ASN A 168 18.72 1.98 -66.90
N TYR A 169 18.78 2.15 -65.59
CA TYR A 169 18.75 3.45 -64.94
C TYR A 169 19.57 3.42 -63.66
N THR A 170 20.08 4.59 -63.27
CA THR A 170 20.63 4.86 -61.95
C THR A 170 20.04 6.13 -61.37
N PHE A 171 20.05 6.22 -60.05
CA PHE A 171 19.64 7.41 -59.34
C PHE A 171 20.46 7.56 -58.06
N GLY A 172 20.55 8.80 -57.60
CA GLY A 172 21.15 9.08 -56.30
C GLY A 172 20.95 10.53 -55.91
N GLY A 173 21.17 10.81 -54.64
CA GLY A 173 21.04 12.14 -54.10
C GLY A 173 21.84 12.32 -52.84
N ILE A 174 21.98 13.58 -52.48
CA ILE A 174 22.72 14.09 -51.34
C ILE A 174 21.99 15.26 -50.71
N GLU A 175 22.13 15.38 -49.40
CA GLU A 175 21.69 16.52 -48.60
C GLU A 175 22.79 16.89 -47.61
N ILE A 176 22.99 18.20 -47.43
CA ILE A 176 23.78 18.77 -46.34
C ILE A 176 23.01 19.93 -45.70
N SER A 177 23.12 20.08 -44.38
CA SER A 177 22.66 21.26 -43.65
C SER A 177 23.78 22.30 -43.48
N ASP A 178 23.41 23.58 -43.28
CA ASP A 178 24.35 24.69 -43.04
C ASP A 178 25.31 24.44 -41.86
N ASP A 179 24.88 23.67 -40.86
CA ASP A 179 25.65 23.32 -39.66
C ASP A 179 26.38 21.96 -39.75
N ASN A 180 26.23 21.24 -40.86
CA ASN A 180 26.74 19.88 -41.11
C ASN A 180 26.27 18.81 -40.11
N ASN A 181 25.20 19.08 -39.36
CA ASN A 181 24.57 18.09 -38.47
C ASN A 181 23.72 17.07 -39.24
N THR A 182 23.22 17.46 -40.42
CA THR A 182 22.52 16.57 -41.35
C THR A 182 23.39 16.31 -42.57
N GLU A 183 23.70 15.05 -42.82
CA GLU A 183 24.26 14.57 -44.07
C GLU A 183 23.48 13.34 -44.51
N TRP A 184 22.95 13.37 -45.72
CA TRP A 184 22.24 12.23 -46.30
C TRP A 184 22.79 11.95 -47.68
N TYR A 185 23.01 10.68 -48.00
CA TYR A 185 23.40 10.21 -49.31
C TYR A 185 22.60 8.96 -49.62
N PHE A 186 22.08 8.85 -50.84
CA PHE A 186 21.49 7.60 -51.33
C PHE A 186 21.86 7.32 -52.78
N TYR A 187 21.88 6.04 -53.12
CA TYR A 187 22.11 5.53 -54.46
C TYR A 187 21.23 4.30 -54.71
N GLY A 188 20.74 4.17 -55.93
CA GLY A 188 20.14 2.93 -56.40
C GLY A 188 20.13 2.79 -57.92
N ASP A 189 19.84 1.58 -58.37
CA ASP A 189 19.89 1.22 -59.78
C ASP A 189 18.78 0.26 -60.21
N SER A 190 18.75 -0.03 -61.51
CA SER A 190 17.80 -0.97 -62.12
C SER A 190 17.90 -2.44 -61.67
N SER A 191 18.91 -2.80 -60.88
CA SER A 191 19.03 -4.13 -60.24
C SER A 191 18.30 -4.23 -58.90
N LEU A 192 17.63 -3.16 -58.46
CA LEU A 192 16.98 -3.01 -57.15
C LEU A 192 17.96 -2.89 -55.97
N LEU A 193 19.24 -2.68 -56.26
CA LEU A 193 20.24 -2.29 -55.27
C LEU A 193 19.91 -0.90 -54.71
N PHE A 194 20.02 -0.74 -53.40
CA PHE A 194 19.84 0.54 -52.72
C PHE A 194 20.85 0.69 -51.57
N ILE A 195 21.52 1.84 -51.52
CA ILE A 195 22.44 2.22 -50.44
C ILE A 195 21.98 3.57 -49.91
N GLU A 196 21.94 3.72 -48.60
CA GLU A 196 21.68 4.99 -47.92
C GLU A 196 22.68 5.17 -46.79
N TYR A 197 23.34 6.32 -46.76
CA TYR A 197 24.06 6.84 -45.60
C TYR A 197 23.24 8.00 -45.03
N SER A 198 22.97 7.95 -43.73
CA SER A 198 22.16 8.97 -43.05
C SER A 198 22.82 9.35 -41.72
N LYS A 199 23.16 10.64 -41.58
CA LYS A 199 23.69 11.27 -40.38
C LYS A 199 22.73 12.37 -39.94
N THR A 200 22.29 12.30 -38.70
CA THR A 200 21.54 13.35 -37.99
C THR A 200 22.26 13.68 -36.69
N SER A 201 21.74 14.68 -35.96
CA SER A 201 22.23 15.03 -34.60
C SER A 201 22.14 13.88 -33.59
N GLU A 202 21.24 12.92 -33.81
CA GLU A 202 20.97 11.81 -32.88
C GLU A 202 21.63 10.49 -33.30
N ARG A 203 21.90 10.30 -34.61
CA ARG A 203 22.28 8.98 -35.13
C ARG A 203 23.03 9.06 -36.47
N THR A 204 23.94 8.11 -36.69
CA THR A 204 24.54 7.88 -38.02
C THR A 204 24.45 6.40 -38.38
N VAL A 205 23.96 6.07 -39.57
CA VAL A 205 23.77 4.69 -40.04
C VAL A 205 23.98 4.55 -41.54
N VAL A 206 24.25 3.31 -41.97
CA VAL A 206 24.19 2.88 -43.36
C VAL A 206 23.07 1.83 -43.53
N ASN A 207 22.11 2.11 -44.39
CA ASN A 207 21.07 1.16 -44.80
C ASN A 207 21.40 0.59 -46.18
N TYR A 208 21.17 -0.71 -46.35
CA TYR A 208 21.53 -1.42 -47.56
C TYR A 208 20.46 -2.44 -47.97
N GLN A 209 20.17 -2.47 -49.27
CA GLN A 209 19.46 -3.55 -49.95
C GLN A 209 20.32 -4.04 -51.13
N SER A 210 20.67 -5.32 -51.12
CA SER A 210 21.37 -5.95 -52.23
C SER A 210 20.42 -6.26 -53.39
N ALA A 211 20.98 -6.49 -54.58
CA ALA A 211 20.22 -6.96 -55.74
C ALA A 211 19.52 -8.33 -55.52
N ASN A 212 19.96 -9.10 -54.51
CA ASN A 212 19.32 -10.35 -54.09
C ASN A 212 18.28 -10.15 -52.97
N MET A 213 17.91 -8.91 -52.65
CA MET A 213 16.97 -8.51 -51.60
C MET A 213 17.47 -8.79 -50.17
N THR A 214 18.77 -8.94 -49.97
CA THR A 214 19.35 -8.95 -48.61
C THR A 214 19.31 -7.54 -48.04
N GLN A 215 18.79 -7.39 -46.83
CA GLN A 215 18.56 -6.09 -46.20
C GLN A 215 19.31 -5.97 -44.87
N LYS A 216 20.03 -4.86 -44.68
CA LYS A 216 20.83 -4.59 -43.47
C LYS A 216 20.78 -3.11 -43.08
N GLU A 217 20.78 -2.86 -41.78
CA GLU A 217 21.14 -1.57 -41.16
C GLU A 217 22.45 -1.76 -40.39
N ILE A 218 23.45 -0.93 -40.69
CA ILE A 218 24.79 -0.96 -40.09
C ILE A 218 24.95 0.28 -39.22
N ASN A 219 25.32 0.06 -37.96
CA ASN A 219 25.60 1.10 -36.96
C ASN A 219 27.05 1.04 -36.44
N ASP A 220 27.93 0.32 -37.15
CA ASP A 220 29.36 0.24 -36.83
C ASP A 220 30.08 1.50 -37.30
N GLN A 221 30.69 2.23 -36.36
CA GLN A 221 31.33 3.52 -36.64
C GLN A 221 32.56 3.42 -37.56
N SER A 222 33.28 2.30 -37.55
CA SER A 222 34.41 2.06 -38.47
C SER A 222 33.89 1.93 -39.90
N VAL A 223 32.86 1.11 -40.09
CA VAL A 223 32.23 0.89 -41.40
C VAL A 223 31.57 2.17 -41.90
N ILE A 224 30.85 2.87 -41.04
CA ILE A 224 30.22 4.17 -41.33
C ILE A 224 31.27 5.19 -41.80
N SER A 225 32.41 5.28 -41.11
CA SER A 225 33.48 6.20 -41.47
C SER A 225 34.11 5.85 -42.82
N GLU A 226 34.32 4.56 -43.09
CA GLU A 226 34.88 4.09 -44.36
C GLU A 226 33.92 4.36 -45.54
N VAL A 227 32.63 4.08 -45.35
CA VAL A 227 31.58 4.42 -46.33
C VAL A 227 31.51 5.94 -46.54
N ARG A 228 31.50 6.73 -45.46
CA ARG A 228 31.45 8.20 -45.52
C ARG A 228 32.64 8.80 -46.27
N ASN A 229 33.84 8.24 -46.09
CA ASN A 229 35.05 8.66 -46.81
C ASN A 229 34.95 8.37 -48.32
N LYS A 230 34.32 7.25 -48.71
CA LYS A 230 34.13 6.90 -50.12
C LYS A 230 33.14 7.80 -50.85
N ILE A 231 32.19 8.40 -50.11
CA ILE A 231 31.16 9.30 -50.66
C ILE A 231 31.47 10.79 -50.45
N ASP A 232 32.59 11.15 -49.81
CA ASP A 232 32.91 12.55 -49.45
C ASP A 232 32.93 13.51 -50.64
N ASP A 233 33.57 13.09 -51.72
CA ASP A 233 33.62 13.85 -52.97
C ASP A 233 32.22 14.11 -53.57
N SER A 234 31.23 13.28 -53.25
CA SER A 234 29.85 13.48 -53.73
C SER A 234 29.22 14.71 -53.09
N PHE A 235 29.47 14.98 -51.82
CA PHE A 235 28.95 16.17 -51.13
C PHE A 235 29.50 17.48 -51.71
N SER A 236 30.69 17.42 -52.34
CA SER A 236 31.26 18.55 -53.07
C SER A 236 30.46 18.96 -54.31
N LEU A 237 29.49 18.14 -54.77
CA LEU A 237 28.55 18.50 -55.83
C LEU A 237 27.52 19.56 -55.37
N ILE A 238 27.26 19.65 -54.07
CA ILE A 238 26.42 20.72 -53.53
C ILE A 238 27.26 21.98 -53.36
N ASN A 239 26.87 23.05 -54.08
CA ASN A 239 27.34 24.39 -53.82
C ASN A 239 26.22 25.21 -53.16
N PRO A 240 26.25 25.43 -51.83
CA PRO A 240 25.20 26.14 -51.11
C PRO A 240 24.91 27.54 -51.69
N ASN A 241 25.94 28.25 -52.18
CA ASN A 241 25.78 29.57 -52.77
C ASN A 241 25.02 29.53 -54.10
N THR A 242 25.13 28.44 -54.86
CA THR A 242 24.35 28.22 -56.09
C THR A 242 22.91 27.91 -55.75
N LEU A 243 22.66 27.05 -54.75
CA LEU A 243 21.30 26.67 -54.35
C LEU A 243 20.53 27.83 -53.69
N LYS A 244 21.20 28.68 -52.89
CA LYS A 244 20.60 29.92 -52.34
C LYS A 244 20.06 30.86 -53.42
N LYS A 245 20.66 30.88 -54.62
CA LYS A 245 20.20 31.73 -55.74
C LYS A 245 18.83 31.31 -56.26
N LEU A 246 18.39 30.07 -56.02
CA LEU A 246 17.05 29.62 -56.40
C LEU A 246 15.94 30.49 -55.80
N LYS A 247 16.16 31.05 -54.60
CA LYS A 247 15.25 32.02 -53.98
C LYS A 247 15.00 33.25 -54.86
N ASN A 248 16.04 33.75 -55.51
CA ASN A 248 15.97 34.91 -56.40
C ASN A 248 15.53 34.55 -57.83
N GLU A 249 15.77 33.31 -58.27
CA GLU A 249 15.37 32.81 -59.59
C GLU A 249 13.91 32.37 -59.66
N SER A 250 13.31 32.03 -58.52
CA SER A 250 11.94 31.55 -58.44
C SER A 250 10.95 32.61 -58.91
N LYS A 251 10.17 32.26 -59.94
CA LYS A 251 9.14 33.13 -60.55
C LYS A 251 7.74 32.60 -60.38
N PHE A 252 7.61 31.40 -59.83
CA PHE A 252 6.35 30.72 -59.62
C PHE A 252 6.27 30.22 -58.19
N GLU A 253 5.10 30.35 -57.59
CA GLU A 253 4.79 29.82 -56.28
C GLU A 253 3.74 28.73 -56.43
N ILE A 254 3.85 27.62 -55.71
CA ILE A 254 2.80 26.60 -55.54
C ILE A 254 2.41 26.67 -54.08
N THR A 255 1.20 27.16 -53.80
CA THR A 255 0.79 27.43 -52.43
C THR A 255 0.59 26.14 -51.66
N LYS A 256 0.63 26.22 -50.33
CA LYS A 256 0.34 25.09 -49.44
C LYS A 256 -0.97 24.37 -49.77
N GLN A 257 -2.03 25.13 -50.06
CA GLN A 257 -3.32 24.53 -50.43
C GLN A 257 -3.28 23.78 -51.78
N GLU A 258 -2.55 24.29 -52.76
CA GLU A 258 -2.37 23.64 -54.06
C GLU A 258 -1.48 22.40 -53.93
N TYR A 259 -0.42 22.49 -53.13
CA TYR A 259 0.46 21.40 -52.75
C TYR A 259 -0.33 20.24 -52.12
N SER A 260 -1.17 20.51 -51.11
CA SER A 260 -2.03 19.48 -50.49
C SER A 260 -2.95 18.80 -51.51
N LYS A 261 -3.63 19.56 -52.37
CA LYS A 261 -4.49 19.00 -53.44
C LYS A 261 -3.73 18.16 -54.45
N ILE A 262 -2.46 18.47 -54.68
CA ILE A 262 -1.58 17.69 -55.56
C ILE A 262 -1.15 16.39 -54.86
N MET A 263 -0.79 16.48 -53.58
CA MET A 263 -0.44 15.33 -52.73
C MET A 263 -1.60 14.34 -52.64
N ASP A 264 -2.83 14.77 -52.35
CA ASP A 264 -4.02 13.91 -52.29
C ASP A 264 -4.24 13.15 -53.60
N LYS A 265 -3.91 13.76 -54.74
CA LYS A 265 -4.03 13.13 -56.06
C LYS A 265 -2.89 12.16 -56.38
N ILE A 266 -1.68 12.39 -55.86
CA ILE A 266 -0.52 11.53 -56.12
C ILE A 266 -0.53 10.34 -55.15
N PHE A 267 -0.96 10.59 -53.92
CA PHE A 267 -0.97 9.66 -52.81
C PHE A 267 -2.34 9.61 -52.13
N PRO A 268 -3.34 9.00 -52.78
CA PRO A 268 -4.68 8.87 -52.20
C PRO A 268 -4.72 8.06 -50.89
N ASN A 269 -3.64 7.35 -50.55
CA ASN A 269 -3.48 6.52 -49.35
C ASN A 269 -2.28 6.93 -48.46
N SER A 270 -1.53 7.99 -48.76
CA SER A 270 -0.56 8.51 -47.78
C SER A 270 -1.37 9.11 -46.64
N GLY A 271 -1.17 8.62 -45.42
CA GLY A 271 -1.90 9.01 -44.21
C GLY A 271 -1.64 10.45 -43.76
N GLY A 272 -1.84 11.44 -44.62
CA GLY A 272 -2.61 12.59 -44.20
C GLY A 272 -4.02 12.06 -43.96
N ILE A 273 -4.52 12.19 -42.74
CA ILE A 273 -5.92 11.91 -42.46
C ILE A 273 -6.73 12.94 -43.27
N SER A 274 -7.04 12.64 -44.54
CA SER A 274 -8.25 13.12 -45.14
C SER A 274 -9.36 12.40 -44.39
N VAL A 275 -9.75 12.98 -43.27
CA VAL A 275 -10.97 12.54 -42.62
C VAL A 275 -12.10 13.07 -43.44
N ASN A 276 -12.53 12.24 -44.38
CA ASN A 276 -13.95 12.19 -44.69
C ASN A 276 -14.65 12.14 -43.34
N GLN A 277 -15.33 13.22 -42.99
CA GLN A 277 -16.12 13.31 -41.78
C GLN A 277 -17.10 12.14 -41.74
N GLY A 278 -17.33 11.60 -40.54
CA GLY A 278 -18.16 10.45 -40.29
C GLY A 278 -17.42 9.14 -40.04
N LEU A 279 -18.15 8.04 -40.14
CA LEU A 279 -17.69 6.71 -39.79
C LEU A 279 -16.69 6.17 -40.82
N GLN A 280 -15.52 5.75 -40.34
CA GLN A 280 -14.50 5.08 -41.13
C GLN A 280 -14.80 3.57 -41.16
N VAL A 281 -15.16 3.05 -42.34
CA VAL A 281 -15.47 1.63 -42.54
C VAL A 281 -14.57 1.03 -43.61
N SER A 282 -13.97 -0.12 -43.31
CA SER A 282 -13.24 -0.95 -44.29
C SER A 282 -13.70 -2.40 -44.18
N ASN A 283 -14.08 -3.04 -45.29
CA ASN A 283 -14.54 -4.45 -45.31
C ASN A 283 -15.62 -4.77 -44.25
N SER A 284 -16.62 -3.88 -44.08
CA SER A 284 -17.66 -4.00 -43.04
C SER A 284 -17.12 -4.01 -41.59
N VAL A 285 -15.93 -3.45 -41.37
CA VAL A 285 -15.33 -3.20 -40.05
C VAL A 285 -15.38 -1.70 -39.76
N ALA A 286 -15.93 -1.30 -38.61
CA ALA A 286 -15.86 0.07 -38.12
C ALA A 286 -14.48 0.31 -37.50
N LEU A 287 -13.68 1.18 -38.12
CA LEU A 287 -12.31 1.49 -37.70
C LEU A 287 -12.23 2.66 -36.71
N GLY A 288 -13.09 3.66 -36.90
CA GLY A 288 -13.13 4.86 -36.08
C GLY A 288 -14.16 5.86 -36.60
N TYR A 289 -14.34 6.97 -35.91
CA TYR A 289 -15.25 8.04 -36.27
C TYR A 289 -14.54 9.37 -36.22
N VAL A 290 -14.77 10.21 -37.23
CA VAL A 290 -14.22 11.57 -37.22
C VAL A 290 -15.28 12.62 -37.37
N SER A 291 -15.43 13.43 -36.32
CA SER A 291 -16.44 14.46 -36.19
C SER A 291 -15.86 15.85 -36.44
N ASP A 292 -16.66 16.70 -37.07
CA ASP A 292 -16.40 18.14 -37.18
C ASP A 292 -16.96 18.96 -36.00
N GLY A 293 -17.54 18.27 -35.02
CA GLY A 293 -18.15 18.85 -33.82
C GLY A 293 -19.62 19.22 -33.97
N SER A 294 -20.28 18.90 -35.11
CA SER A 294 -21.71 19.13 -35.30
C SER A 294 -22.62 18.10 -34.61
N GLU A 295 -22.09 16.90 -34.35
CA GLU A 295 -22.83 15.83 -33.69
C GLU A 295 -22.40 15.61 -32.23
N THR A 296 -23.29 15.00 -31.46
CA THR A 296 -23.05 14.58 -30.07
C THR A 296 -23.17 13.07 -29.87
N THR A 297 -23.68 12.35 -30.87
CA THR A 297 -23.95 10.90 -30.84
C THR A 297 -23.42 10.26 -32.12
N ILE A 298 -22.66 9.18 -31.98
CA ILE A 298 -22.19 8.32 -33.07
C ILE A 298 -23.11 7.11 -33.17
N THR A 299 -23.64 6.82 -34.36
CA THR A 299 -24.43 5.60 -34.60
C THR A 299 -23.74 4.73 -35.63
N LEU A 300 -23.26 3.55 -35.20
CA LEU A 300 -22.72 2.56 -36.13
C LEU A 300 -23.88 1.92 -36.92
N PRO A 301 -23.80 1.84 -38.27
CA PRO A 301 -24.86 1.31 -39.10
C PRO A 301 -24.88 -0.22 -39.11
N SER A 302 -26.05 -0.81 -39.33
CA SER A 302 -26.28 -2.26 -39.26
C SER A 302 -25.60 -3.10 -40.36
N ASN A 303 -25.00 -2.45 -41.37
CA ASN A 303 -24.20 -3.11 -42.40
C ASN A 303 -22.74 -3.35 -41.98
N VAL A 304 -22.33 -2.85 -40.80
CA VAL A 304 -21.04 -3.16 -40.18
C VAL A 304 -21.18 -4.45 -39.37
N THR A 305 -20.23 -5.36 -39.54
CA THR A 305 -20.23 -6.70 -38.91
C THR A 305 -19.14 -6.88 -37.85
N ALA A 306 -18.18 -5.96 -37.79
CA ALA A 306 -17.06 -6.00 -36.86
C ALA A 306 -16.62 -4.59 -36.45
N ILE A 307 -15.94 -4.48 -35.32
CA ILE A 307 -15.35 -3.23 -34.83
C ILE A 307 -13.85 -3.43 -34.61
N SER A 308 -13.05 -2.40 -34.91
CA SER A 308 -11.61 -2.39 -34.62
C SER A 308 -11.37 -2.54 -33.12
N ASN A 309 -10.33 -3.27 -32.75
CA ASN A 309 -9.87 -3.36 -31.36
C ASN A 309 -9.36 -2.03 -30.83
N ASN A 310 -8.89 -1.14 -31.72
CA ASN A 310 -8.63 0.25 -31.39
C ASN A 310 -9.59 1.14 -32.18
N PHE A 311 -10.80 1.33 -31.64
CA PHE A 311 -11.81 2.20 -32.27
C PHE A 311 -11.55 3.65 -31.86
N TYR A 312 -11.07 4.47 -32.79
CA TYR A 312 -10.73 5.86 -32.50
C TYR A 312 -11.89 6.81 -32.78
N ILE A 313 -12.05 7.83 -31.94
CA ILE A 313 -12.95 8.97 -32.11
C ILE A 313 -12.09 10.22 -32.13
N PHE A 314 -12.02 10.87 -33.28
CA PHE A 314 -11.39 12.18 -33.42
C PHE A 314 -12.49 13.22 -33.59
N ALA A 315 -12.64 14.17 -32.66
CA ALA A 315 -13.72 15.14 -32.74
C ALA A 315 -13.25 16.53 -32.33
N SER A 316 -13.56 17.53 -33.15
CA SER A 316 -13.38 18.95 -32.78
C SER A 316 -14.46 19.45 -31.81
N GLY A 317 -15.53 18.66 -31.58
CA GLY A 317 -16.60 18.93 -30.61
C GLY A 317 -16.82 17.79 -29.61
N ASN A 318 -17.83 17.92 -28.75
CA ASN A 318 -18.09 17.01 -27.63
C ASN A 318 -19.01 15.85 -28.05
N ILE A 319 -18.42 14.73 -28.46
CA ILE A 319 -19.13 13.46 -28.61
C ILE A 319 -19.42 12.91 -27.21
N ARG A 320 -20.69 12.61 -26.96
CA ARG A 320 -21.18 12.09 -25.68
C ARG A 320 -21.55 10.63 -25.76
N GLU A 321 -22.07 10.19 -26.91
CA GLU A 321 -22.73 8.89 -27.02
C GLU A 321 -22.24 8.06 -28.21
N LEU A 322 -22.16 6.74 -28.03
CA LEU A 322 -21.90 5.77 -29.10
C LEU A 322 -22.98 4.68 -29.11
N TYR A 323 -23.63 4.46 -30.25
CA TYR A 323 -24.57 3.36 -30.48
C TYR A 323 -23.91 2.23 -31.28
N ILE A 324 -23.91 1.03 -30.72
CA ILE A 324 -23.35 -0.20 -31.29
C ILE A 324 -24.49 -1.16 -31.69
N PRO A 325 -24.68 -1.48 -32.98
CA PRO A 325 -25.74 -2.37 -33.44
C PRO A 325 -25.41 -3.84 -33.17
N LYS A 326 -26.44 -4.69 -33.11
CA LYS A 326 -26.27 -6.14 -32.86
C LYS A 326 -25.58 -6.88 -34.00
N SER A 327 -25.41 -6.22 -35.16
CA SER A 327 -24.68 -6.75 -36.31
C SER A 327 -23.18 -6.90 -36.03
N ILE A 328 -22.64 -6.21 -35.03
CA ILE A 328 -21.25 -6.34 -34.59
C ILE A 328 -21.08 -7.67 -33.85
N THR A 329 -20.36 -8.62 -34.47
CA THR A 329 -20.22 -10.00 -33.97
C THR A 329 -18.78 -10.44 -33.73
N ARG A 330 -17.78 -9.63 -34.15
CA ARG A 330 -16.36 -9.85 -33.85
C ARG A 330 -15.59 -8.53 -33.70
N ILE A 331 -14.43 -8.61 -33.03
CA ILE A 331 -13.46 -7.51 -32.92
C ILE A 331 -12.26 -7.86 -33.80
N THR A 332 -11.66 -6.87 -34.48
CA THR A 332 -10.53 -7.10 -35.39
C THR A 332 -9.35 -6.17 -35.15
N ASP A 333 -8.14 -6.61 -35.49
CA ASP A 333 -6.98 -5.72 -35.61
C ASP A 333 -7.07 -4.81 -36.86
N GLN A 334 -6.05 -3.96 -37.06
CA GLN A 334 -5.96 -3.06 -38.22
C GLN A 334 -5.79 -3.79 -39.56
N GLU A 335 -5.40 -5.06 -39.55
CA GLU A 335 -5.27 -5.92 -40.72
C GLU A 335 -6.58 -6.67 -41.04
N GLY A 336 -7.58 -6.60 -40.16
CA GLY A 336 -8.89 -7.24 -40.28
C GLY A 336 -8.95 -8.65 -39.71
N ASN A 337 -7.91 -9.12 -39.01
CA ASN A 337 -7.91 -10.42 -38.34
C ASN A 337 -8.74 -10.35 -37.06
N THR A 338 -9.47 -11.42 -36.74
CA THR A 338 -10.25 -11.48 -35.49
C THR A 338 -9.31 -11.56 -34.28
N VAL A 339 -9.57 -10.74 -33.27
CA VAL A 339 -8.80 -10.68 -32.02
C VAL A 339 -9.70 -10.88 -30.80
N ASP A 340 -9.07 -11.11 -29.65
CA ASP A 340 -9.74 -11.28 -28.37
C ASP A 340 -10.44 -9.98 -27.94
N ILE A 341 -11.63 -10.11 -27.35
CA ILE A 341 -12.45 -9.00 -26.86
C ILE A 341 -11.72 -8.16 -25.80
N LYS A 342 -10.82 -8.77 -25.02
CA LYS A 342 -10.00 -8.06 -24.02
C LYS A 342 -9.11 -6.96 -24.62
N THR A 343 -8.83 -7.03 -25.92
CA THR A 343 -7.99 -6.03 -26.62
C THR A 343 -8.77 -4.78 -27.04
N PHE A 344 -10.09 -4.77 -26.83
CA PHE A 344 -10.96 -3.68 -27.25
C PHE A 344 -10.70 -2.39 -26.47
N ASN A 345 -10.62 -1.30 -27.21
CA ASN A 345 -10.39 0.05 -26.71
C ASN A 345 -11.19 1.07 -27.53
N ILE A 346 -11.61 2.13 -26.84
CA ILE A 346 -12.19 3.32 -27.44
C ILE A 346 -11.27 4.49 -27.12
N GLU A 347 -10.53 4.97 -28.12
CA GLU A 347 -9.68 6.14 -27.98
C GLU A 347 -10.43 7.38 -28.44
N TYR A 348 -10.91 8.21 -27.51
CA TYR A 348 -11.52 9.49 -27.85
C TYR A 348 -10.54 10.62 -27.55
N PHE A 349 -10.09 11.35 -28.58
CA PHE A 349 -9.15 12.45 -28.43
C PHE A 349 -9.41 13.66 -29.35
N ASN A 350 -8.97 14.83 -28.90
CA ASN A 350 -8.89 16.09 -29.67
C ASN A 350 -7.56 16.77 -29.39
N ASP A 351 -6.75 17.08 -30.41
CA ASP A 351 -5.48 17.82 -30.29
C ASP A 351 -4.57 17.39 -29.11
N ASN A 352 -4.52 16.07 -28.84
CA ASN A 352 -3.80 15.38 -27.75
C ASN A 352 -4.45 15.38 -26.35
N VAL A 353 -5.71 15.80 -26.23
CA VAL A 353 -6.51 15.66 -25.00
C VAL A 353 -7.37 14.41 -25.12
N HIS A 354 -7.31 13.52 -24.12
CA HIS A 354 -8.18 12.35 -24.02
C HIS A 354 -9.54 12.72 -23.41
N TYR A 355 -10.60 12.16 -23.98
CA TYR A 355 -11.98 12.32 -23.54
C TYR A 355 -12.63 10.96 -23.32
N TYR A 356 -13.79 10.97 -22.68
CA TYR A 356 -14.56 9.77 -22.40
C TYR A 356 -16.01 9.99 -22.80
N LEU A 357 -16.64 8.94 -23.33
CA LEU A 357 -18.05 8.94 -23.68
C LEU A 357 -18.89 8.97 -22.40
N GLU A 358 -19.93 9.81 -22.39
CA GLU A 358 -20.93 9.86 -21.33
C GLU A 358 -21.87 8.64 -21.37
N ASN A 359 -22.06 8.05 -22.55
CA ASN A 359 -22.98 6.93 -22.76
C ASN A 359 -22.54 6.01 -23.90
N ILE A 360 -22.77 4.70 -23.76
CA ILE A 360 -22.67 3.73 -24.85
C ILE A 360 -23.95 2.91 -24.83
N ILE A 361 -24.61 2.81 -25.98
CA ILE A 361 -25.85 2.08 -26.15
C ILE A 361 -25.57 0.88 -27.04
N VAL A 362 -25.88 -0.32 -26.57
CA VAL A 362 -25.75 -1.56 -27.35
C VAL A 362 -27.15 -2.04 -27.73
N GLU A 363 -27.38 -2.34 -29.01
CA GLU A 363 -28.65 -2.87 -29.48
C GLU A 363 -28.98 -4.22 -28.84
N GLU A 364 -30.24 -4.42 -28.47
CA GLU A 364 -30.74 -5.68 -27.92
C GLU A 364 -30.45 -6.86 -28.86
N GLY A 365 -29.93 -7.95 -28.30
CA GLY A 365 -29.51 -9.14 -29.04
C GLY A 365 -28.06 -9.12 -29.53
N SER A 366 -27.25 -8.14 -29.12
CA SER A 366 -25.79 -8.17 -29.27
C SER A 366 -25.19 -9.44 -28.65
N THR A 367 -24.29 -10.10 -29.37
CA THR A 367 -23.58 -11.32 -28.89
C THR A 367 -22.21 -11.02 -28.30
N LEU A 368 -21.70 -9.79 -28.45
CA LEU A 368 -20.36 -9.40 -27.99
C LEU A 368 -20.39 -8.47 -26.79
N PHE A 369 -21.12 -7.38 -26.91
CA PHE A 369 -21.16 -6.32 -25.92
C PHE A 369 -22.44 -6.37 -25.11
N LYS A 370 -22.34 -5.97 -23.85
CA LYS A 370 -23.46 -5.69 -22.95
C LYS A 370 -23.17 -4.38 -22.23
N VAL A 371 -24.24 -3.65 -21.88
CA VAL A 371 -24.15 -2.45 -21.05
C VAL A 371 -24.87 -2.73 -19.75
N GLU A 372 -24.18 -2.49 -18.63
CA GLU A 372 -24.73 -2.54 -17.27
C GLU A 372 -24.46 -1.20 -16.59
N ASP A 373 -25.53 -0.43 -16.36
CA ASP A 373 -25.49 0.94 -15.85
C ASP A 373 -24.56 1.87 -16.64
N ASN A 374 -23.30 2.02 -16.19
CA ASN A 374 -22.30 2.90 -16.77
C ASN A 374 -21.08 2.13 -17.30
N LEU A 375 -21.21 0.81 -17.45
CA LEU A 375 -20.14 -0.12 -17.79
C LEU A 375 -20.44 -0.76 -19.14
N LEU A 376 -19.43 -0.82 -20.00
CA LEU A 376 -19.44 -1.68 -21.18
C LEU A 376 -18.67 -2.96 -20.83
N THR A 377 -19.32 -4.10 -21.01
CA THR A 377 -18.78 -5.42 -20.71
C THR A 377 -18.89 -6.35 -21.91
N ASP A 378 -18.22 -7.50 -21.85
CA ASP A 378 -18.55 -8.62 -22.72
C ASP A 378 -19.91 -9.25 -22.31
N THR A 379 -20.54 -9.99 -23.23
CA THR A 379 -21.85 -10.63 -22.96
C THR A 379 -21.86 -11.63 -21.81
N ASN A 380 -20.71 -12.19 -21.42
CA ASN A 380 -20.60 -13.10 -20.27
C ASN A 380 -20.36 -12.37 -18.95
N ASN A 381 -20.26 -11.03 -18.94
CA ASN A 381 -19.93 -10.20 -17.77
C ASN A 381 -18.60 -10.61 -17.10
N SER A 382 -17.64 -11.10 -17.88
CA SER A 382 -16.35 -11.55 -17.38
C SER A 382 -15.28 -10.46 -17.46
N THR A 383 -15.39 -9.54 -18.43
CA THR A 383 -14.38 -8.54 -18.74
C THR A 383 -15.00 -7.15 -18.79
N LEU A 384 -14.48 -6.23 -17.99
CA LEU A 384 -14.81 -4.80 -18.11
C LEU A 384 -14.03 -4.21 -19.29
N LEU A 385 -14.76 -3.64 -20.26
CA LEU A 385 -14.18 -3.13 -21.51
C LEU A 385 -14.05 -1.60 -21.51
N TYR A 386 -15.02 -0.89 -20.93
CA TYR A 386 -15.04 0.56 -20.88
C TYR A 386 -15.86 1.09 -19.70
N LEU A 387 -15.41 2.17 -19.07
CA LEU A 387 -16.15 2.92 -18.05
C LEU A 387 -16.64 4.25 -18.63
N MET A 388 -17.95 4.43 -18.67
CA MET A 388 -18.57 5.67 -19.18
C MET A 388 -18.40 6.82 -18.18
N ASN A 389 -18.17 8.02 -18.70
CA ASN A 389 -17.98 9.24 -17.91
C ASN A 389 -19.31 9.86 -17.47
N LYS A 390 -20.10 9.07 -16.75
CA LYS A 390 -21.40 9.45 -16.23
C LYS A 390 -21.34 9.49 -14.72
N LYS A 391 -21.71 10.62 -14.11
CA LYS A 391 -21.62 10.81 -12.65
C LYS A 391 -22.29 9.67 -11.88
N VAL A 392 -21.56 9.04 -10.97
CA VAL A 392 -22.06 8.07 -9.98
C VAL A 392 -21.50 8.38 -8.61
N ASP A 393 -22.31 8.07 -7.60
CA ASP A 393 -21.88 8.14 -6.21
C ASP A 393 -21.24 6.80 -5.76
N ASN A 394 -21.67 5.68 -6.36
CA ASN A 394 -21.21 4.34 -6.04
C ASN A 394 -20.80 3.59 -7.31
N LEU A 395 -19.64 2.96 -7.29
CA LEU A 395 -19.12 2.15 -8.38
C LEU A 395 -18.61 0.81 -7.85
N ASP A 396 -19.25 -0.29 -8.26
CA ASP A 396 -18.88 -1.64 -7.88
C ASP A 396 -18.32 -2.40 -9.09
N LEU A 397 -17.02 -2.69 -9.02
CA LEU A 397 -16.27 -3.43 -10.04
C LEU A 397 -15.79 -4.80 -9.50
N LEU A 398 -16.19 -5.24 -8.30
CA LEU A 398 -15.73 -6.50 -7.70
C LEU A 398 -16.19 -7.74 -8.47
N GLN A 399 -17.27 -7.62 -9.25
CA GLN A 399 -17.76 -8.74 -10.06
C GLN A 399 -16.83 -9.08 -11.24
N TYR A 400 -15.91 -8.18 -11.62
CA TYR A 400 -15.02 -8.38 -12.76
C TYR A 400 -13.68 -8.96 -12.32
N ASN A 401 -13.24 -10.01 -13.02
CA ASN A 401 -11.94 -10.64 -12.80
C ASN A 401 -10.93 -10.34 -13.92
N LYS A 402 -11.35 -9.58 -14.94
CA LYS A 402 -10.51 -9.08 -16.04
C LYS A 402 -10.93 -7.67 -16.42
N TYR A 403 -9.94 -6.84 -16.73
CA TYR A 403 -10.13 -5.57 -17.42
C TYR A 403 -9.52 -5.67 -18.83
N SER A 404 -10.00 -4.85 -19.77
CA SER A 404 -9.36 -4.77 -21.09
C SER A 404 -7.92 -4.28 -20.98
N ASP A 405 -7.04 -4.70 -21.89
CA ASP A 405 -5.60 -4.38 -21.86
C ASP A 405 -5.35 -2.86 -21.80
N TRP A 406 -6.26 -2.08 -22.37
CA TRP A 406 -6.21 -0.63 -22.44
C TRP A 406 -6.82 0.07 -21.23
N PHE A 407 -7.69 -0.59 -20.46
CA PHE A 407 -8.21 -0.04 -19.20
C PHE A 407 -7.08 0.24 -18.20
N PHE A 408 -6.02 -0.58 -18.20
CA PHE A 408 -4.82 -0.38 -17.37
C PHE A 408 -3.94 0.79 -17.81
N ARG A 409 -4.02 1.19 -19.08
CA ARG A 409 -3.06 2.10 -19.73
C ARG A 409 -3.61 3.50 -19.98
N ASN A 410 -4.94 3.62 -20.03
CA ASN A 410 -5.60 4.89 -20.22
C ASN A 410 -5.71 5.63 -18.89
N GLN A 411 -5.71 6.97 -18.94
CA GLN A 411 -6.16 7.77 -17.81
C GLN A 411 -7.58 7.32 -17.42
N LEU A 412 -7.95 7.47 -16.16
CA LEU A 412 -9.31 7.17 -15.73
C LEU A 412 -10.23 8.38 -15.96
N PRO A 413 -11.53 8.18 -16.25
CA PRO A 413 -12.45 9.31 -16.39
C PRO A 413 -12.55 10.14 -15.10
N ASN A 414 -12.87 11.43 -15.24
CA ASN A 414 -13.05 12.36 -14.11
C ASN A 414 -14.16 11.94 -13.11
N ILE A 415 -14.94 10.91 -13.45
CA ILE A 415 -15.92 10.29 -12.56
C ILE A 415 -15.30 9.88 -11.22
N PHE A 416 -14.09 9.34 -11.19
CA PHE A 416 -13.43 8.82 -9.98
C PHE A 416 -13.17 9.87 -8.90
N ILE A 417 -13.17 11.15 -9.28
CA ILE A 417 -13.01 12.30 -8.38
C ILE A 417 -14.25 12.47 -7.48
N ASN A 418 -15.43 12.08 -7.98
CA ASN A 418 -16.72 12.32 -7.32
C ASN A 418 -17.34 11.06 -6.70
N ILE A 419 -16.66 9.90 -6.80
CA ILE A 419 -17.18 8.64 -6.25
C ILE A 419 -17.02 8.65 -4.74
N LYS A 420 -18.12 8.36 -4.04
CA LYS A 420 -18.13 8.17 -2.59
C LYS A 420 -17.79 6.74 -2.21
N SER A 421 -18.36 5.77 -2.92
CA SER A 421 -18.11 4.34 -2.69
C SER A 421 -17.50 3.70 -3.93
N LEU A 422 -16.29 3.17 -3.81
CA LEU A 422 -15.64 2.42 -4.87
C LEU A 422 -15.28 1.02 -4.39
N LYS A 423 -15.58 0.02 -5.21
CA LYS A 423 -15.15 -1.36 -5.00
C LYS A 423 -14.48 -1.88 -6.27
N TYR A 424 -13.33 -2.52 -6.17
CA TYR A 424 -12.64 -3.08 -7.33
C TYR A 424 -11.70 -4.22 -6.95
N ASN A 425 -11.42 -5.11 -7.89
CA ASN A 425 -10.41 -6.15 -7.71
C ASN A 425 -9.03 -5.67 -8.18
N LEU A 426 -7.98 -6.09 -7.47
CA LEU A 426 -6.62 -6.10 -8.01
C LEU A 426 -6.52 -7.18 -9.08
N ILE A 427 -6.16 -6.76 -10.28
CA ILE A 427 -6.03 -7.61 -11.47
C ILE A 427 -4.72 -7.23 -12.16
N TYR A 428 -4.01 -8.24 -12.68
CA TYR A 428 -2.82 -8.06 -13.49
C TYR A 428 -3.13 -8.20 -14.97
N ASP A 429 -2.51 -7.36 -15.80
CA ASP A 429 -2.42 -7.60 -17.24
C ASP A 429 -1.37 -8.70 -17.55
N GLU A 430 -1.30 -9.15 -18.81
CA GLU A 430 -0.35 -10.18 -19.25
C GLU A 430 1.13 -9.77 -19.14
N ASN A 431 1.40 -8.49 -18.88
CA ASN A 431 2.74 -7.91 -18.69
C ASN A 431 3.02 -7.58 -17.20
N ASN A 432 2.16 -8.04 -16.27
CA ASN A 432 2.22 -7.77 -14.83
C ASN A 432 2.04 -6.30 -14.43
N TYR A 433 1.33 -5.49 -15.22
CA TYR A 433 0.84 -4.19 -14.76
C TYR A 433 -0.36 -4.39 -13.83
N GLU A 434 -0.32 -3.75 -12.67
CA GLU A 434 -1.39 -3.77 -11.67
C GLU A 434 -2.33 -2.57 -11.89
N PHE A 435 -3.64 -2.79 -11.74
CA PHE A 435 -4.58 -1.69 -11.64
C PHE A 435 -4.44 -0.97 -10.30
N ASP A 436 -3.64 0.11 -10.28
CA ASP A 436 -3.59 1.05 -9.17
C ASP A 436 -4.42 2.29 -9.51
N ILE A 437 -5.56 2.44 -8.83
CA ILE A 437 -6.43 3.59 -9.01
C ILE A 437 -5.74 4.91 -8.65
N PHE A 438 -4.86 4.91 -7.65
CA PHE A 438 -4.19 6.12 -7.18
C PHE A 438 -3.14 6.58 -8.20
N ALA A 439 -2.33 5.67 -8.73
CA ALA A 439 -1.43 5.99 -9.84
C ALA A 439 -2.18 6.65 -11.02
N ASN A 440 -3.40 6.19 -11.30
CA ASN A 440 -4.22 6.71 -12.40
C ASN A 440 -4.89 8.07 -12.10
N ILE A 441 -5.39 8.29 -10.88
CA ILE A 441 -6.01 9.58 -10.49
C ILE A 441 -4.96 10.70 -10.39
N PHE A 442 -3.75 10.38 -9.90
CA PHE A 442 -2.71 11.38 -9.56
C PHE A 442 -1.85 11.88 -10.72
N LEU A 443 -2.00 11.33 -11.93
CA LEU A 443 -1.40 11.92 -13.15
C LEU A 443 -1.97 13.31 -13.49
N SER A 444 -3.01 13.76 -12.78
CA SER A 444 -3.54 15.13 -12.79
C SER A 444 -3.21 15.84 -11.47
N SER A 445 -2.23 16.74 -11.46
CA SER A 445 -1.58 17.30 -10.25
C SER A 445 -2.47 18.07 -9.25
N ASP A 446 -3.77 18.29 -9.54
CA ASP A 446 -4.66 19.16 -8.76
C ASP A 446 -5.94 18.50 -8.22
N THR A 447 -6.09 17.19 -8.36
CA THR A 447 -7.36 16.51 -8.06
C THR A 447 -7.53 16.18 -6.57
N GLN A 448 -8.65 16.60 -5.96
CA GLN A 448 -9.08 16.20 -4.62
C GLN A 448 -10.09 15.05 -4.71
N ALA A 449 -9.89 13.98 -3.94
CA ALA A 449 -10.82 12.85 -3.90
C ALA A 449 -11.18 12.49 -2.44
N HIS A 450 -12.45 12.16 -2.23
CA HIS A 450 -12.96 11.73 -0.93
C HIS A 450 -13.80 10.47 -1.11
N PHE A 451 -13.33 9.38 -0.52
CA PHE A 451 -14.03 8.10 -0.49
C PHE A 451 -14.65 7.90 0.89
N GLU A 452 -15.98 7.84 0.96
CA GLU A 452 -16.69 7.36 2.15
C GLU A 452 -16.40 5.85 2.36
N TYR A 453 -16.21 5.11 1.26
CA TYR A 453 -15.92 3.68 1.27
C TYR A 453 -15.04 3.28 0.08
N LEU A 454 -13.93 2.58 0.34
CA LEU A 454 -13.05 2.03 -0.68
C LEU A 454 -12.79 0.55 -0.37
N GLU A 455 -13.15 -0.35 -1.28
CA GLU A 455 -12.89 -1.78 -1.17
C GLU A 455 -11.98 -2.27 -2.28
N VAL A 456 -10.89 -2.91 -1.86
CA VAL A 456 -9.91 -3.56 -2.73
C VAL A 456 -10.02 -5.07 -2.53
N GLY A 457 -10.65 -5.73 -3.50
CA GLY A 457 -10.78 -7.19 -3.57
C GLY A 457 -9.57 -7.84 -4.24
N ASN A 458 -9.43 -9.16 -4.07
CA ASN A 458 -8.30 -9.95 -4.55
C ASN A 458 -6.91 -9.43 -4.13
N ALA A 459 -6.81 -8.81 -2.95
CA ALA A 459 -5.52 -8.49 -2.34
C ALA A 459 -4.68 -9.78 -2.22
N TYR A 460 -3.51 -9.78 -2.87
CA TYR A 460 -2.61 -10.92 -2.98
C TYR A 460 -1.47 -10.82 -1.96
N ASP A 461 -0.65 -11.87 -1.86
CA ASP A 461 0.43 -11.89 -0.88
C ASP A 461 1.47 -10.78 -1.09
N GLN A 462 1.85 -10.10 0.00
CA GLN A 462 2.75 -8.93 0.02
C GLN A 462 2.22 -7.70 -0.70
N TYR A 463 0.90 -7.53 -0.75
CA TYR A 463 0.28 -6.32 -1.28
C TYR A 463 0.64 -5.07 -0.46
N ASN A 464 1.04 -4.00 -1.15
CA ASN A 464 1.38 -2.71 -0.55
C ASN A 464 0.34 -1.65 -0.96
N PHE A 465 -0.53 -1.25 -0.04
CA PHE A 465 -1.47 -0.15 -0.26
C PHE A 465 -0.84 1.16 0.23
N SER A 466 -0.71 2.17 -0.62
CA SER A 466 -0.07 3.44 -0.26
C SER A 466 -0.88 4.66 -0.71
N VAL A 467 -1.14 5.58 0.22
CA VAL A 467 -1.73 6.90 -0.05
C VAL A 467 -0.67 7.97 0.17
N LEU A 468 -0.16 8.54 -0.92
CA LEU A 468 0.94 9.52 -0.89
C LEU A 468 0.48 10.98 -0.89
N SER A 469 -0.79 11.24 -1.21
CA SER A 469 -1.34 12.59 -1.35
C SER A 469 -2.15 13.02 -0.14
N ASP A 470 -1.97 14.29 0.26
CA ASP A 470 -2.78 14.99 1.24
C ASP A 470 -4.14 15.45 0.68
N LYS A 471 -4.37 15.32 -0.62
CA LYS A 471 -5.62 15.65 -1.31
C LYS A 471 -6.62 14.49 -1.35
N VAL A 472 -6.27 13.34 -0.76
CA VAL A 472 -7.13 12.17 -0.66
C VAL A 472 -7.56 11.95 0.79
N SER A 473 -8.81 11.58 0.96
CA SER A 473 -9.34 11.10 2.24
C SER A 473 -10.20 9.86 2.02
N ILE A 474 -10.08 8.90 2.94
CA ILE A 474 -10.76 7.61 2.91
C ILE A 474 -11.34 7.37 4.30
N ASP A 475 -12.67 7.45 4.42
CA ASP A 475 -13.33 7.20 5.70
C ASP A 475 -13.28 5.71 6.07
N LYS A 476 -13.47 4.79 5.10
CA LYS A 476 -13.34 3.34 5.32
C LYS A 476 -12.63 2.67 4.15
N LEU A 477 -11.50 2.01 4.45
CA LEU A 477 -10.78 1.12 3.55
C LEU A 477 -11.09 -0.34 3.90
N VAL A 478 -11.39 -1.17 2.90
CA VAL A 478 -11.57 -2.61 3.03
C VAL A 478 -10.57 -3.31 2.13
N LEU A 479 -9.75 -4.19 2.69
CA LEU A 479 -8.81 -5.04 1.93
C LEU A 479 -9.24 -6.49 2.08
N SER A 480 -9.69 -7.11 0.99
CA SER A 480 -10.15 -8.50 0.96
C SER A 480 -9.39 -9.34 -0.06
N GLY A 481 -9.00 -10.58 0.30
CA GLY A 481 -8.28 -11.45 -0.63
C GLY A 481 -7.63 -12.71 -0.03
N THR A 482 -6.50 -13.10 -0.61
CA THR A 482 -5.74 -14.31 -0.26
C THR A 482 -4.32 -13.97 0.20
N PHE A 483 -4.12 -12.79 0.78
CA PHE A 483 -2.82 -12.29 1.20
C PHE A 483 -2.31 -13.00 2.46
N ASP A 484 -1.04 -13.42 2.48
CA ASP A 484 -0.37 -13.83 3.72
C ASP A 484 0.23 -12.61 4.44
N LYS A 485 0.57 -11.56 3.69
CA LYS A 485 1.09 -10.28 4.20
C LYS A 485 0.47 -9.09 3.49
N VAL A 486 0.13 -8.02 4.23
CA VAL A 486 -0.29 -6.73 3.65
C VAL A 486 0.37 -5.55 4.37
N TYR A 487 0.88 -4.59 3.61
CA TYR A 487 1.46 -3.36 4.14
C TYR A 487 0.60 -2.15 3.74
N ILE A 488 0.32 -1.26 4.70
CA ILE A 488 -0.54 -0.10 4.49
C ILE A 488 0.24 1.16 4.88
N SER A 489 0.35 2.10 3.95
CA SER A 489 1.03 3.37 4.15
C SER A 489 0.11 4.56 3.90
N ASP A 490 0.02 5.42 4.90
CA ASP A 490 -0.68 6.69 4.89
C ASP A 490 0.06 7.67 5.79
N GLU A 491 1.06 8.34 5.21
CA GLU A 491 1.85 9.35 5.92
C GLU A 491 1.05 10.63 6.21
N LYS A 492 -0.01 10.91 5.43
CA LYS A 492 -0.76 12.17 5.48
C LYS A 492 -2.01 12.12 6.36
N GLY A 493 -2.39 10.94 6.84
CA GLY A 493 -3.57 10.73 7.67
C GLY A 493 -4.87 10.71 6.88
N ALA A 494 -4.82 10.25 5.63
CA ALA A 494 -5.96 10.09 4.75
C ALA A 494 -6.95 9.01 5.21
N ILE A 495 -6.50 7.93 5.85
CA ILE A 495 -7.30 6.73 6.14
C ILE A 495 -7.78 6.75 7.59
N LYS A 496 -9.10 6.73 7.81
CA LYS A 496 -9.69 6.71 9.17
C LYS A 496 -10.02 5.33 9.71
N ASN A 497 -10.58 4.45 8.89
CA ASN A 497 -11.00 3.11 9.32
C ASN A 497 -10.52 2.06 8.32
N ILE A 498 -10.06 0.92 8.83
CA ILE A 498 -9.57 -0.20 8.02
C ILE A 498 -10.32 -1.48 8.37
N GLU A 499 -10.71 -2.24 7.36
CA GLU A 499 -11.24 -3.60 7.47
C GLU A 499 -10.33 -4.57 6.71
N LEU A 500 -9.84 -5.60 7.39
CA LEU A 500 -8.92 -6.59 6.81
C LEU A 500 -9.56 -7.97 6.81
N ASN A 501 -9.66 -8.56 5.62
CA ASN A 501 -10.27 -9.87 5.41
C ASN A 501 -9.39 -10.75 4.50
N SER A 502 -8.59 -11.62 5.10
CA SER A 502 -7.82 -12.63 4.37
C SER A 502 -8.44 -14.01 4.51
N THR A 503 -8.51 -14.73 3.39
CA THR A 503 -8.82 -16.17 3.38
C THR A 503 -7.65 -17.03 3.85
N LYS A 504 -6.47 -16.45 4.04
CA LYS A 504 -5.29 -17.15 4.55
C LYS A 504 -5.28 -17.10 6.09
N PRO A 505 -5.16 -18.25 6.76
CA PRO A 505 -4.96 -18.25 8.21
C PRO A 505 -3.59 -17.66 8.54
N ASN A 506 -3.48 -16.96 9.66
CA ASN A 506 -2.23 -16.41 10.19
C ASN A 506 -1.59 -15.33 9.30
N ALA A 507 -2.40 -14.59 8.53
CA ALA A 507 -1.91 -13.47 7.75
C ALA A 507 -1.35 -12.37 8.65
N THR A 508 -0.41 -11.58 8.12
CA THR A 508 0.22 -10.48 8.83
C THR A 508 -0.08 -9.15 8.17
N PHE A 509 -0.19 -8.10 8.97
CA PHE A 509 -0.38 -6.75 8.49
C PHE A 509 0.51 -5.77 9.24
N GLY A 510 0.84 -4.66 8.58
CA GLY A 510 1.75 -3.68 9.12
C GLY A 510 1.71 -2.36 8.37
N GLY A 511 2.44 -1.38 8.89
CA GLY A 511 2.70 -0.12 8.22
C GLY A 511 2.34 1.12 9.02
N PHE A 512 2.39 2.27 8.34
CA PHE A 512 2.32 3.59 8.95
C PHE A 512 1.09 4.34 8.46
N VAL A 513 0.02 4.33 9.24
CA VAL A 513 -1.30 4.90 8.96
C VAL A 513 -1.64 5.97 9.99
N ASN A 514 -1.28 7.22 9.71
CA ASN A 514 -1.41 8.31 10.66
C ASN A 514 -2.86 8.66 11.02
N GLY A 515 -3.81 8.45 10.10
CA GLY A 515 -5.21 8.83 10.31
C GLY A 515 -6.05 7.78 11.05
N LEU A 516 -5.48 6.61 11.33
CA LEU A 516 -6.24 5.42 11.72
C LEU A 516 -6.89 5.58 13.09
N GLU A 517 -8.21 5.44 13.14
CA GLU A 517 -9.02 5.47 14.36
C GLU A 517 -9.60 4.09 14.71
N THR A 518 -10.04 3.32 13.71
CA THR A 518 -10.65 1.99 13.90
C THR A 518 -10.06 0.96 12.95
N ILE A 519 -9.89 -0.27 13.45
CA ILE A 519 -9.48 -1.42 12.65
C ILE A 519 -10.34 -2.65 12.95
N ASP A 520 -10.80 -3.31 11.89
CA ASP A 520 -11.63 -4.51 11.92
C ASP A 520 -10.85 -5.69 11.29
N ILE A 521 -10.82 -6.84 11.98
CA ILE A 521 -10.01 -8.02 11.59
C ILE A 521 -10.87 -9.27 11.55
N TYR A 522 -10.83 -9.98 10.43
CA TYR A 522 -11.63 -11.18 10.15
C TYR A 522 -10.80 -12.48 10.00
N PHE A 523 -9.52 -12.47 10.38
CA PHE A 523 -8.63 -13.62 10.28
C PHE A 523 -7.67 -13.72 11.48
N ASN A 524 -7.12 -14.92 11.71
CA ASN A 524 -6.08 -15.12 12.71
C ASN A 524 -4.82 -14.37 12.30
N ASN A 525 -4.27 -13.51 13.15
CA ASN A 525 -3.13 -12.66 12.80
C ASN A 525 -1.81 -13.12 13.47
N SER A 526 -0.67 -13.04 12.76
CA SER A 526 0.66 -13.50 13.22
C SER A 526 1.76 -12.42 13.23
N ILE A 527 2.82 -12.54 14.03
CA ILE A 527 3.87 -11.51 14.16
C ILE A 527 4.94 -11.62 13.04
N ASP A 528 4.84 -12.60 12.15
CA ASP A 528 5.94 -12.95 11.25
C ASP A 528 6.16 -11.96 10.09
N GLY A 529 7.24 -11.19 10.20
CA GLY A 529 7.95 -10.59 9.07
C GLY A 529 7.32 -9.34 8.45
N LEU A 530 6.61 -8.54 9.23
CA LEU A 530 6.26 -7.13 8.97
C LEU A 530 6.41 -6.31 10.25
N ASP A 531 6.70 -5.02 10.10
CA ASP A 531 6.64 -4.07 11.22
C ASP A 531 5.18 -3.89 11.67
N PRO A 532 4.91 -3.80 12.98
CA PRO A 532 3.57 -3.57 13.50
C PRO A 532 2.90 -2.33 12.90
N ILE A 533 1.57 -2.31 12.84
CA ILE A 533 0.83 -1.11 12.44
C ILE A 533 0.88 -0.07 13.56
N ASN A 534 1.21 1.17 13.22
CA ASN A 534 1.23 2.26 14.21
C ASN A 534 -0.18 2.55 14.75
N CYS A 535 -0.30 2.66 16.07
CA CYS A 535 -1.58 2.91 16.73
C CYS A 535 -1.71 4.33 17.28
N LEU A 536 -1.02 5.32 16.72
CA LEU A 536 -0.95 6.69 17.30
C LEU A 536 -2.32 7.34 17.54
N ASN A 537 -3.30 7.11 16.66
CA ASN A 537 -4.65 7.67 16.76
C ASN A 537 -5.76 6.63 16.94
N VAL A 538 -5.41 5.35 17.02
CA VAL A 538 -6.36 4.24 17.15
C VAL A 538 -7.11 4.35 18.47
N LYS A 539 -8.44 4.23 18.40
CA LYS A 539 -9.37 4.24 19.54
C LYS A 539 -10.05 2.89 19.71
N LYS A 540 -10.21 2.14 18.61
CA LYS A 540 -11.00 0.92 18.56
C LYS A 540 -10.37 -0.15 17.68
N ILE A 541 -10.26 -1.37 18.19
CA ILE A 541 -9.88 -2.57 17.44
C ILE A 541 -11.04 -3.56 17.57
N VAL A 542 -11.49 -4.14 16.47
CA VAL A 542 -12.57 -5.13 16.46
C VAL A 542 -12.06 -6.42 15.81
N VAL A 543 -12.06 -7.48 16.60
CA VAL A 543 -11.74 -8.83 16.13
C VAL A 543 -13.06 -9.59 15.99
N HIS A 544 -13.36 -10.03 14.77
CA HIS A 544 -14.68 -10.57 14.43
C HIS A 544 -14.82 -12.06 14.72
N GLU A 545 -16.07 -12.51 14.84
CA GLU A 545 -16.41 -13.92 15.06
C GLU A 545 -15.84 -14.80 13.93
N GLY A 546 -15.30 -15.97 14.31
CA GLY A 546 -14.56 -16.87 13.41
C GLY A 546 -13.05 -16.78 13.58
N VAL A 547 -12.53 -15.69 14.16
CA VAL A 547 -11.12 -15.59 14.56
C VAL A 547 -10.86 -16.44 15.81
N THR A 548 -9.86 -17.30 15.75
CA THR A 548 -9.47 -18.22 16.85
C THR A 548 -8.15 -17.84 17.50
N GLU A 549 -7.31 -17.03 16.86
CA GLU A 549 -6.06 -16.54 17.44
C GLU A 549 -5.88 -15.05 17.15
N PHE A 550 -5.54 -14.26 18.17
CA PHE A 550 -5.32 -12.83 18.03
C PHE A 550 -3.98 -12.40 18.65
N SER A 551 -3.18 -11.66 17.89
CA SER A 551 -1.91 -11.12 18.36
C SER A 551 -1.95 -9.61 18.49
N LEU A 552 -1.94 -9.12 19.73
CA LEU A 552 -1.82 -7.69 20.06
C LEU A 552 -0.44 -7.13 19.68
N ASN A 553 0.57 -7.99 19.52
CA ASN A 553 1.92 -7.58 19.17
C ASN A 553 2.08 -7.02 17.75
N GLN A 554 1.06 -7.16 16.89
CA GLN A 554 1.00 -6.53 15.58
C GLN A 554 0.65 -5.04 15.63
N PHE A 555 0.35 -4.51 16.82
CA PHE A 555 0.03 -3.11 17.03
C PHE A 555 1.19 -2.41 17.74
N GLU A 556 1.73 -1.35 17.14
CA GLU A 556 2.69 -0.46 17.78
C GLU A 556 1.93 0.57 18.60
N ILE A 557 1.85 0.32 19.91
CA ILE A 557 1.16 1.17 20.88
C ILE A 557 2.17 2.11 21.53
N ASP A 558 1.97 3.42 21.39
CA ASP A 558 2.66 4.41 22.21
C ASP A 558 2.02 4.47 23.60
N TYR A 559 2.71 3.89 24.59
CA TYR A 559 2.24 3.78 25.96
C TYR A 559 2.31 5.08 26.77
N ASN A 560 2.86 6.16 26.22
CA ASN A 560 3.04 7.43 26.94
C ASN A 560 1.85 8.40 26.78
N LEU A 561 0.88 8.08 25.93
CA LEU A 561 -0.27 8.94 25.64
C LEU A 561 -1.41 8.71 26.66
N ASP A 562 -2.03 9.77 27.17
CA ASP A 562 -3.22 9.67 28.04
C ASP A 562 -4.49 9.47 27.19
N ARG A 563 -4.82 8.20 26.95
CA ARG A 563 -5.96 7.77 26.13
C ARG A 563 -6.38 6.33 26.44
N THR A 564 -7.50 5.91 25.87
CA THR A 564 -7.99 4.53 25.96
C THR A 564 -8.15 3.91 24.58
N ILE A 565 -7.68 2.68 24.41
CA ILE A 565 -7.92 1.84 23.23
C ILE A 565 -8.87 0.71 23.64
N ASN A 566 -10.03 0.64 23.00
CA ASN A 566 -11.00 -0.44 23.21
C ASN A 566 -10.77 -1.56 22.19
N ILE A 567 -10.62 -2.79 22.66
CA ILE A 567 -10.38 -3.98 21.82
C ILE A 567 -11.53 -4.94 22.03
N TYR A 568 -12.34 -5.14 20.99
CA TYR A 568 -13.46 -6.08 21.00
C TYR A 568 -12.99 -7.44 20.52
N LEU A 569 -13.20 -8.47 21.34
CA LEU A 569 -12.75 -9.84 21.10
C LEU A 569 -13.94 -10.79 20.87
N PRO A 570 -13.80 -11.78 19.98
CA PRO A 570 -14.88 -12.70 19.65
C PRO A 570 -14.98 -13.86 20.65
N SER A 571 -16.15 -14.49 20.69
CA SER A 571 -16.39 -15.70 21.48
C SER A 571 -15.60 -16.93 20.97
N THR A 572 -15.17 -16.91 19.71
CA THR A 572 -14.41 -17.99 19.06
C THR A 572 -12.91 -18.00 19.38
N LEU A 573 -12.42 -17.04 20.15
CA LEU A 573 -10.99 -16.86 20.41
C LEU A 573 -10.43 -17.98 21.31
N ASN A 574 -9.34 -18.61 20.91
CA ASN A 574 -8.67 -19.64 21.70
C ASN A 574 -7.37 -19.15 22.34
N ARG A 575 -6.78 -18.07 21.80
CA ARG A 575 -5.47 -17.59 22.23
C ARG A 575 -5.31 -16.10 21.96
N ILE A 576 -4.70 -15.40 22.92
CA ILE A 576 -4.23 -14.03 22.74
C ILE A 576 -2.70 -14.00 22.90
N ASN A 577 -1.99 -13.37 21.96
CA ASN A 577 -0.58 -13.04 22.14
C ASN A 577 -0.44 -11.57 22.55
N TYR A 578 0.22 -11.32 23.68
CA TYR A 578 0.34 -10.01 24.32
C TYR A 578 1.74 -9.74 24.91
N ASP A 579 2.77 -10.42 24.42
CA ASP A 579 4.14 -10.34 24.94
C ASP A 579 4.75 -8.91 24.95
N ARG A 580 4.21 -7.98 24.14
CA ARG A 580 4.69 -6.58 24.04
C ARG A 580 3.92 -5.58 24.92
N LEU A 581 3.03 -6.04 25.80
CA LEU A 581 2.37 -5.18 26.78
C LEU A 581 3.36 -4.59 27.79
N GLN A 582 3.18 -3.31 28.14
CA GLN A 582 4.01 -2.62 29.12
C GLN A 582 3.25 -2.37 30.43
N TYR A 583 3.96 -2.56 31.55
CA TYR A 583 3.46 -2.20 32.89
C TYR A 583 3.43 -0.68 33.07
N ASN A 584 2.47 -0.18 33.86
CA ASN A 584 2.35 1.23 34.24
C ASN A 584 2.27 2.21 33.06
N ALA A 585 1.62 1.79 31.97
CA ALA A 585 1.39 2.64 30.81
C ALA A 585 0.39 3.77 31.11
N THR A 586 0.59 4.93 30.48
CA THR A 586 -0.39 6.02 30.46
C THR A 586 -1.55 5.68 29.53
N THR A 587 -1.26 5.03 28.39
CA THR A 587 -2.31 4.53 27.49
C THR A 587 -2.98 3.32 28.12
N LYS A 588 -4.30 3.41 28.31
CA LYS A 588 -5.13 2.34 28.85
C LYS A 588 -5.63 1.44 27.74
N ILE A 589 -5.47 0.13 27.90
CA ILE A 589 -6.04 -0.85 26.99
C ILE A 589 -7.21 -1.51 27.70
N LYS A 590 -8.38 -1.48 27.06
CA LYS A 590 -9.60 -2.13 27.54
C LYS A 590 -10.00 -3.25 26.60
N LEU A 591 -9.97 -4.49 27.08
CA LEU A 591 -10.41 -5.67 26.35
C LEU A 591 -11.87 -5.95 26.69
N ILE A 592 -12.72 -5.96 25.67
CA ILE A 592 -14.16 -6.22 25.77
C ILE A 592 -14.41 -7.54 25.06
N SER A 593 -14.86 -8.55 25.77
CA SER A 593 -15.06 -9.89 25.24
C SER A 593 -16.44 -10.43 25.60
N LYS A 594 -16.95 -11.34 24.78
CA LYS A 594 -18.00 -12.27 25.21
C LYS A 594 -17.43 -13.35 26.14
N VAL A 595 -18.29 -14.09 26.83
CA VAL A 595 -17.89 -15.24 27.67
C VAL A 595 -17.04 -16.20 26.84
N ASN A 596 -15.78 -16.33 27.24
CA ASN A 596 -14.82 -17.20 26.58
C ASN A 596 -13.93 -17.88 27.62
N ASN A 597 -14.19 -19.17 27.82
CA ASN A 597 -13.47 -19.97 28.80
C ASN A 597 -12.01 -20.21 28.42
N THR A 598 -11.69 -20.26 27.13
CA THR A 598 -10.34 -20.65 26.69
C THR A 598 -9.32 -19.58 27.05
N VAL A 599 -9.65 -18.30 26.80
CA VAL A 599 -8.77 -17.15 27.07
C VAL A 599 -8.96 -16.55 28.48
N PHE A 600 -9.74 -17.21 29.32
CA PHE A 600 -10.08 -16.73 30.66
C PHE A 600 -8.84 -16.54 31.55
N THR A 601 -7.86 -17.44 31.43
CA THR A 601 -6.56 -17.32 32.11
C THR A 601 -5.72 -16.18 31.53
N ASP A 602 -5.79 -15.96 30.21
CA ASP A 602 -5.07 -14.87 29.55
C ASP A 602 -5.57 -13.50 30.05
N PHE A 603 -6.88 -13.32 30.26
CA PHE A 603 -7.43 -12.06 30.80
C PHE A 603 -6.85 -11.68 32.15
N SER A 604 -6.71 -12.63 33.08
CA SER A 604 -6.08 -12.38 34.38
C SER A 604 -4.59 -12.02 34.24
N ASN A 605 -3.86 -12.68 33.34
CA ASN A 605 -2.46 -12.34 33.07
C ASN A 605 -2.34 -10.95 32.44
N ILE A 606 -3.23 -10.59 31.50
CA ILE A 606 -3.25 -9.30 30.83
C ILE A 606 -3.61 -8.17 31.82
N LYS A 607 -4.51 -8.43 32.78
CA LYS A 607 -4.82 -7.49 33.88
C LYS A 607 -3.56 -7.13 34.70
N ASN A 608 -2.63 -8.07 34.88
CA ASN A 608 -1.37 -7.80 35.56
C ASN A 608 -0.50 -6.75 34.84
N TYR A 609 -0.65 -6.61 33.52
CA TYR A 609 0.00 -5.54 32.74
C TYR A 609 -0.72 -4.19 32.85
N GLY A 610 -1.79 -4.08 33.65
CA GLY A 610 -2.57 -2.85 33.85
C GLY A 610 -3.70 -2.64 32.84
N CYS A 611 -4.09 -3.67 32.09
CA CYS A 611 -5.22 -3.61 31.18
C CYS A 611 -6.56 -3.79 31.92
N GLU A 612 -7.62 -3.16 31.40
CA GLU A 612 -8.99 -3.35 31.87
C GLU A 612 -9.65 -4.49 31.08
N ILE A 613 -10.40 -5.36 31.76
CA ILE A 613 -11.15 -6.46 31.14
C ILE A 613 -12.64 -6.26 31.41
N GLU A 614 -13.47 -6.41 30.37
CA GLU A 614 -14.93 -6.40 30.44
C GLU A 614 -15.50 -7.64 29.74
N ILE A 615 -16.35 -8.39 30.45
CA ILE A 615 -17.18 -9.44 29.86
C ILE A 615 -18.58 -8.88 29.64
N GLU A 616 -18.95 -8.60 28.38
CA GLU A 616 -20.13 -7.79 28.07
C GLU A 616 -21.47 -8.55 28.13
N ASP A 617 -21.43 -9.88 27.99
CA ASP A 617 -22.61 -10.76 27.91
C ASP A 617 -22.85 -11.61 29.17
N ASP A 618 -22.03 -11.45 30.22
CA ASP A 618 -22.20 -12.11 31.52
C ASP A 618 -21.72 -11.20 32.67
N SER A 619 -22.68 -10.56 33.34
CA SER A 619 -22.42 -9.64 34.45
C SER A 619 -21.81 -10.32 35.68
N GLU A 620 -22.14 -11.60 35.92
CA GLU A 620 -21.64 -12.33 37.08
C GLU A 620 -20.16 -12.66 36.88
N LEU A 621 -19.82 -13.20 35.71
CA LEU A 621 -18.43 -13.48 35.35
C LEU A 621 -17.60 -12.19 35.28
N ASN A 622 -18.18 -11.11 34.74
CA ASN A 622 -17.55 -9.79 34.73
C ASN A 622 -17.25 -9.29 36.15
N SER A 623 -18.16 -9.47 37.10
CA SER A 623 -17.91 -9.13 38.51
C SER A 623 -16.76 -9.96 39.05
N ILE A 624 -16.77 -11.28 38.84
CA ILE A 624 -15.73 -12.19 39.34
C ILE A 624 -14.33 -11.81 38.80
N ILE A 625 -14.17 -11.53 37.51
CA ILE A 625 -12.87 -11.10 36.96
C ILE A 625 -12.40 -9.78 37.59
N ASN A 626 -13.33 -8.88 37.91
CA ASN A 626 -12.99 -7.58 38.50
C ASN A 626 -12.70 -7.69 40.01
N ASP A 627 -13.44 -8.54 40.71
CA ASP A 627 -13.40 -8.74 42.16
C ASP A 627 -12.19 -9.55 42.62
N TYR A 628 -11.46 -10.23 41.72
CA TYR A 628 -10.24 -10.96 42.05
C TYR A 628 -9.05 -10.46 41.23
N GLU A 629 -7.84 -10.49 41.80
CA GLU A 629 -6.61 -10.14 41.05
C GLU A 629 -6.34 -11.14 39.94
N TYR A 630 -6.59 -12.42 40.22
CA TYR A 630 -6.38 -13.49 39.27
C TYR A 630 -7.46 -14.56 39.38
N VAL A 631 -8.00 -14.92 38.21
CA VAL A 631 -8.90 -16.04 38.01
C VAL A 631 -8.30 -16.93 36.92
N GLY A 632 -8.08 -18.21 37.20
CA GLY A 632 -7.47 -19.13 36.24
C GLY A 632 -7.83 -20.58 36.54
N TYR A 633 -7.17 -21.49 35.84
CA TYR A 633 -7.32 -22.92 36.05
C TYR A 633 -6.46 -23.43 37.22
N SER A 634 -6.96 -24.43 37.93
CA SER A 634 -6.21 -25.04 39.04
C SER A 634 -5.10 -25.94 38.51
N TYR A 635 -4.17 -26.31 39.40
CA TYR A 635 -3.12 -27.27 39.09
C TYR A 635 -3.49 -28.63 39.67
N ASN A 636 -3.36 -29.68 38.86
CA ASN A 636 -3.39 -31.03 39.36
C ASN A 636 -2.09 -31.30 40.15
N LYS A 637 -2.19 -31.42 41.47
CA LYS A 637 -1.03 -31.62 42.36
C LYS A 637 -0.31 -32.96 42.13
N GLU A 638 -0.98 -33.97 41.55
CA GLU A 638 -0.40 -35.28 41.28
C GLU A 638 0.42 -35.32 39.99
N THR A 639 -0.08 -34.67 38.93
CA THR A 639 0.58 -34.66 37.61
C THR A 639 1.45 -33.41 37.40
N GLY A 640 1.21 -32.34 38.15
CA GLY A 640 1.83 -31.03 37.94
C GLY A 640 1.28 -30.27 36.72
N GLU A 641 0.21 -30.75 36.09
CA GLU A 641 -0.40 -30.16 34.90
C GLU A 641 -1.58 -29.25 35.26
N ILE A 642 -1.96 -28.35 34.34
CA ILE A 642 -3.15 -27.51 34.47
C ILE A 642 -4.39 -28.39 34.33
N ASP A 643 -5.32 -28.28 35.29
CA ASP A 643 -6.64 -28.90 35.25
C ASP A 643 -7.66 -27.87 34.77
N ASP A 644 -8.03 -27.96 33.49
CA ASP A 644 -8.98 -27.04 32.85
C ASP A 644 -10.45 -27.26 33.30
N SER A 645 -10.71 -28.28 34.12
CA SER A 645 -12.03 -28.58 34.68
C SER A 645 -12.30 -27.86 36.01
N SER A 646 -11.28 -27.26 36.63
CA SER A 646 -11.37 -26.60 37.93
C SER A 646 -10.75 -25.20 37.96
N ILE A 647 -11.28 -24.34 38.84
CA ILE A 647 -10.92 -22.91 38.91
C ILE A 647 -10.13 -22.59 40.18
N ARG A 648 -9.13 -21.74 39.99
CA ARG A 648 -8.32 -21.11 41.02
C ARG A 648 -8.58 -19.61 41.07
N LEU A 649 -8.80 -19.11 42.29
CA LEU A 649 -8.96 -17.70 42.61
C LEU A 649 -7.80 -17.19 43.47
N ILE A 650 -7.28 -16.00 43.17
CA ILE A 650 -6.22 -15.38 43.97
C ILE A 650 -6.56 -13.91 44.23
N ASN A 651 -6.47 -13.54 45.51
CA ASN A 651 -6.63 -12.20 46.07
C ASN A 651 -7.95 -11.53 45.69
N TYR A 652 -8.87 -11.47 46.65
CA TYR A 652 -10.09 -10.67 46.50
C TYR A 652 -9.73 -9.17 46.55
N CYS A 653 -10.21 -8.39 45.58
CA CYS A 653 -10.02 -6.95 45.42
C CYS A 653 -11.25 -6.13 45.84
N GLY A 654 -12.41 -6.76 46.04
CA GLY A 654 -13.63 -6.05 46.43
C GLY A 654 -13.57 -5.55 47.89
N ASN A 655 -14.47 -4.63 48.24
CA ASN A 655 -14.48 -3.91 49.53
C ASN A 655 -15.54 -4.41 50.52
N SER A 656 -16.17 -5.55 50.27
CA SER A 656 -17.22 -6.10 51.14
C SER A 656 -16.68 -6.47 52.53
N GLU A 657 -17.50 -6.30 53.57
CA GLU A 657 -17.20 -6.81 54.92
C GLU A 657 -17.27 -8.34 55.01
N GLU A 658 -18.01 -8.96 54.10
CA GLU A 658 -18.22 -10.40 54.03
C GLU A 658 -18.00 -10.89 52.59
N LEU A 659 -17.13 -11.89 52.43
CA LEU A 659 -16.82 -12.52 51.14
C LEU A 659 -17.36 -13.94 51.11
N PHE A 660 -18.12 -14.27 50.07
CA PHE A 660 -18.52 -15.63 49.73
C PHE A 660 -17.73 -16.10 48.52
N VAL A 661 -16.78 -17.02 48.75
CA VAL A 661 -16.05 -17.63 47.64
C VAL A 661 -17.01 -18.56 46.89
N PRO A 662 -17.22 -18.37 45.57
CA PRO A 662 -18.18 -19.17 44.83
C PRO A 662 -17.74 -20.63 44.75
N ALA A 663 -18.68 -21.57 44.88
CA ALA A 663 -18.41 -23.00 44.69
C ALA A 663 -18.19 -23.37 43.21
N THR A 664 -18.82 -22.61 42.29
CA THR A 664 -18.73 -22.80 40.84
C THR A 664 -18.64 -21.48 40.10
N ILE A 665 -17.86 -21.43 39.03
CA ILE A 665 -17.76 -20.30 38.10
C ILE A 665 -17.92 -20.84 36.68
N ASN A 666 -18.88 -20.30 35.93
CA ASN A 666 -19.18 -20.71 34.55
C ASN A 666 -19.25 -22.24 34.36
N GLY A 667 -19.96 -22.93 35.27
CA GLY A 667 -20.13 -24.38 35.26
C GLY A 667 -18.92 -25.21 35.73
N LYS A 668 -17.79 -24.58 36.07
CA LYS A 668 -16.59 -25.25 36.61
C LYS A 668 -16.51 -25.12 38.12
N THR A 669 -15.95 -26.13 38.79
CA THR A 669 -15.82 -26.17 40.25
C THR A 669 -14.64 -25.31 40.71
N VAL A 670 -14.82 -24.49 41.74
CA VAL A 670 -13.71 -23.77 42.38
C VAL A 670 -13.06 -24.67 43.41
N THR A 671 -11.78 -24.97 43.20
CA THR A 671 -11.01 -25.91 44.04
C THR A 671 -9.86 -25.25 44.79
N ASP A 672 -9.43 -24.06 44.37
CA ASP A 672 -8.25 -23.41 44.93
C ASP A 672 -8.51 -21.93 45.20
N PHE A 673 -8.26 -21.48 46.42
CA PHE A 673 -8.36 -20.07 46.80
C PHE A 673 -7.13 -19.61 47.57
N THR A 674 -6.57 -18.47 47.18
CA THR A 674 -5.47 -17.81 47.89
C THR A 674 -5.83 -16.38 48.22
N ILE A 675 -5.58 -15.93 49.45
CA ILE A 675 -5.74 -14.52 49.86
C ILE A 675 -4.46 -13.96 50.49
N SER A 676 -4.00 -12.83 49.99
CA SER A 676 -2.78 -12.16 50.45
C SER A 676 -3.11 -10.76 50.93
N SER A 677 -2.42 -10.28 51.96
CA SER A 677 -2.54 -8.89 52.42
C SER A 677 -1.85 -7.89 51.48
N ARG A 678 -1.17 -8.39 50.44
CA ARG A 678 -0.58 -7.59 49.35
C ARG A 678 -0.96 -8.13 47.98
N SER A 679 -1.06 -7.20 47.05
CA SER A 679 -1.23 -7.48 45.63
C SER A 679 -0.08 -8.33 45.11
N ASN A 680 -0.39 -9.35 44.33
CA ASN A 680 0.62 -10.12 43.61
C ASN A 680 1.18 -9.37 42.39
N ILE A 681 0.54 -8.26 42.00
CA ILE A 681 0.86 -7.48 40.79
C ILE A 681 1.92 -6.43 41.10
N ASN A 682 1.69 -5.62 42.13
CA ASN A 682 2.53 -4.47 42.46
C ASN A 682 3.06 -4.49 43.89
N SER A 683 2.78 -5.55 44.66
CA SER A 683 3.14 -5.68 46.08
C SER A 683 2.53 -4.60 47.00
N GLU A 684 1.59 -3.78 46.52
CA GLU A 684 0.90 -2.79 47.35
C GLU A 684 -0.04 -3.49 48.34
N PRO A 685 -0.27 -2.90 49.53
CA PRO A 685 -1.25 -3.42 50.49
C PRO A 685 -2.65 -3.53 49.88
N MET A 686 -3.31 -4.67 50.11
CA MET A 686 -4.69 -4.87 49.69
C MET A 686 -5.62 -3.96 50.49
N LYS A 687 -6.48 -3.20 49.79
CA LYS A 687 -7.35 -2.18 50.40
C LYS A 687 -8.40 -2.78 51.34
N ASN A 688 -8.81 -4.01 51.06
CA ASN A 688 -9.87 -4.71 51.78
C ASN A 688 -9.41 -5.42 53.06
N THR A 689 -8.12 -5.38 53.39
CA THR A 689 -7.57 -5.89 54.67
C THR A 689 -8.24 -5.27 55.89
N LYS A 690 -8.66 -4.00 55.79
CA LYS A 690 -9.35 -3.27 56.86
C LYS A 690 -10.85 -3.53 56.91
N THR A 691 -11.47 -3.82 55.77
CA THR A 691 -12.93 -3.92 55.63
C THR A 691 -13.42 -5.35 55.77
N LEU A 692 -12.70 -6.34 55.23
CA LEU A 692 -13.12 -7.73 55.24
C LEU A 692 -13.07 -8.29 56.68
N LYS A 693 -14.22 -8.72 57.18
CA LYS A 693 -14.40 -9.31 58.52
C LYS A 693 -14.80 -10.77 58.48
N LYS A 694 -15.44 -11.22 57.40
CA LYS A 694 -15.92 -12.60 57.29
C LYS A 694 -15.57 -13.21 55.94
N LEU A 695 -15.09 -14.44 55.95
CA LEU A 695 -14.72 -15.20 54.76
C LEU A 695 -15.44 -16.54 54.75
N HIS A 696 -16.25 -16.79 53.72
CA HIS A 696 -16.95 -18.06 53.52
C HIS A 696 -16.29 -18.87 52.42
N LEU A 697 -15.87 -20.08 52.77
CA LEU A 697 -15.17 -21.03 51.91
C LEU A 697 -16.07 -22.23 51.57
N PRO A 698 -16.27 -22.54 50.28
CA PRO A 698 -17.10 -23.67 49.89
C PRO A 698 -16.37 -25.00 50.16
N ASN A 699 -17.14 -26.05 50.41
CA ASN A 699 -16.60 -27.40 50.64
C ASN A 699 -15.94 -28.01 49.38
N THR A 700 -16.12 -27.39 48.21
CA THR A 700 -15.49 -27.75 46.93
C THR A 700 -14.00 -27.45 46.90
N LEU A 701 -13.48 -26.58 47.78
CA LEU A 701 -12.05 -26.29 47.84
C LEU A 701 -11.24 -27.53 48.25
N ASN A 702 -10.14 -27.75 47.54
CA ASN A 702 -9.07 -28.71 47.84
C ASN A 702 -7.81 -28.01 48.36
N SER A 703 -7.70 -26.70 48.16
CA SER A 703 -6.59 -25.89 48.67
C SER A 703 -7.06 -24.51 49.09
N PHE A 704 -6.61 -24.07 50.26
CA PHE A 704 -6.78 -22.70 50.74
C PHE A 704 -5.44 -22.25 51.30
N SER A 705 -5.00 -21.05 50.92
CA SER A 705 -3.79 -20.44 51.45
C SER A 705 -3.97 -18.97 51.75
N PHE A 706 -3.24 -18.49 52.75
CA PHE A 706 -3.22 -17.09 53.13
C PHE A 706 -1.79 -16.60 53.29
N ASN A 707 -1.53 -15.36 52.88
CA ASN A 707 -0.24 -14.70 53.02
C ASN A 707 -0.38 -13.36 53.73
N GLN A 708 0.36 -13.17 54.81
CA GLN A 708 0.40 -11.92 55.57
C GLN A 708 1.83 -11.34 55.55
N SER A 709 1.94 -10.01 55.60
CA SER A 709 3.22 -9.29 55.56
C SER A 709 3.66 -8.95 56.98
N TYR A 710 4.81 -9.46 57.42
CA TYR A 710 5.33 -9.16 58.77
C TYR A 710 6.58 -8.25 58.76
N PHE A 711 7.34 -8.16 57.66
CA PHE A 711 8.57 -7.36 57.61
C PHE A 711 8.85 -6.76 56.22
N ILE A 712 9.16 -5.46 56.16
CA ILE A 712 9.66 -4.78 54.93
C ILE A 712 10.82 -3.86 55.32
N ASP A 713 11.98 -4.03 54.68
CA ASP A 713 13.18 -3.21 54.89
C ASP A 713 13.57 -3.05 56.38
N GLY A 714 13.37 -4.10 57.17
CA GLY A 714 13.66 -4.12 58.61
C GLY A 714 12.63 -3.39 59.49
N THR A 715 11.51 -2.94 58.92
CA THR A 715 10.42 -2.27 59.65
C THR A 715 9.21 -3.21 59.77
N ASP A 716 8.69 -3.36 60.99
CA ASP A 716 7.52 -4.18 61.32
C ASP A 716 6.22 -3.43 60.96
N TYR A 717 5.35 -4.07 60.18
CA TYR A 717 4.04 -3.57 59.77
C TYR A 717 2.92 -4.59 60.07
N SER A 718 3.14 -5.43 61.07
CA SER A 718 2.36 -6.63 61.39
C SER A 718 0.86 -6.44 61.62
N ASP A 719 0.37 -5.24 61.92
CA ASP A 719 -1.02 -5.04 62.36
C ASP A 719 -1.89 -4.21 61.36
N GLU A 720 -1.44 -3.04 60.90
CA GLU A 720 -2.33 -2.13 60.12
C GLU A 720 -2.67 -2.57 58.69
N ARG A 721 -1.96 -3.56 58.15
CA ARG A 721 -2.06 -3.96 56.73
C ARG A 721 -2.43 -5.41 56.52
N ASN A 722 -2.65 -6.17 57.58
CA ASN A 722 -3.00 -7.59 57.52
C ASN A 722 -4.50 -7.81 57.72
N TYR A 723 -4.97 -9.03 57.43
CA TYR A 723 -6.37 -9.38 57.67
C TYR A 723 -6.56 -9.84 59.11
N HIS A 724 -7.60 -9.32 59.75
CA HIS A 724 -8.07 -9.76 61.07
C HIS A 724 -9.58 -10.04 60.98
N LEU A 725 -9.91 -11.23 60.48
CA LEU A 725 -11.28 -11.66 60.30
C LEU A 725 -11.94 -11.95 61.65
N ASP A 726 -13.19 -11.55 61.81
CA ASP A 726 -14.00 -11.99 62.94
C ASP A 726 -14.30 -13.49 62.82
N ALA A 727 -14.56 -14.00 61.61
CA ALA A 727 -14.84 -15.42 61.41
C ALA A 727 -14.48 -15.90 59.99
N LEU A 728 -13.98 -17.15 59.91
CA LEU A 728 -13.84 -17.91 58.68
C LEU A 728 -14.86 -19.05 58.69
N TYR A 729 -15.77 -19.07 57.72
CA TYR A 729 -16.78 -20.11 57.56
C TYR A 729 -16.33 -21.13 56.52
N TYR A 730 -16.53 -22.41 56.80
CA TYR A 730 -16.31 -23.50 55.86
C TYR A 730 -17.56 -24.39 55.79
N ASP A 731 -18.08 -24.59 54.59
CA ASP A 731 -19.34 -25.34 54.38
C ASP A 731 -19.25 -26.83 54.73
N GLY A 732 -18.03 -27.39 54.87
CA GLY A 732 -17.80 -28.79 55.23
C GLY A 732 -17.64 -29.01 56.73
N THR A 733 -17.20 -30.22 57.11
CA THR A 733 -16.89 -30.57 58.51
C THR A 733 -15.49 -30.09 58.91
N LEU A 734 -15.21 -29.97 60.20
CA LEU A 734 -13.87 -29.59 60.68
C LEU A 734 -12.80 -30.63 60.32
N GLU A 735 -13.15 -31.92 60.33
CA GLU A 735 -12.23 -32.99 59.94
C GLU A 735 -11.82 -32.82 58.47
N GLU A 736 -12.77 -32.53 57.58
CA GLU A 736 -12.50 -32.20 56.18
C GLU A 736 -11.62 -30.95 56.04
N PHE A 737 -11.91 -29.88 56.80
CA PHE A 737 -11.13 -28.64 56.78
C PHE A 737 -9.65 -28.90 57.12
N LYS A 738 -9.41 -29.63 58.23
CA LYS A 738 -8.06 -29.96 58.70
C LYS A 738 -7.31 -30.82 57.69
N ASN A 739 -7.96 -31.85 57.17
CA ASN A 739 -7.37 -32.78 56.21
C ASN A 739 -7.05 -32.11 54.86
N LYS A 740 -7.86 -31.13 54.42
CA LYS A 740 -7.65 -30.46 53.13
C LYS A 740 -6.60 -29.37 53.17
N PHE A 741 -6.54 -28.59 54.25
CA PHE A 741 -5.74 -27.36 54.26
C PHE A 741 -4.52 -27.41 55.16
N GLU A 742 -4.50 -28.21 56.24
CA GLU A 742 -3.36 -28.32 57.18
C GLU A 742 -2.83 -26.99 57.77
N ILE A 743 -3.61 -25.90 57.72
CA ILE A 743 -3.20 -24.54 58.18
C ILE A 743 -3.93 -24.05 59.43
N THR A 744 -4.75 -24.89 60.08
CA THR A 744 -5.64 -24.46 61.18
C THR A 744 -4.89 -23.70 62.28
N ASN A 745 -3.75 -24.22 62.75
CA ASN A 745 -2.95 -23.56 63.79
C ASN A 745 -2.38 -22.24 63.26
N SER A 746 -1.82 -22.25 62.05
CA SER A 746 -1.25 -21.04 61.45
C SER A 746 -2.26 -19.91 61.27
N LEU A 747 -3.54 -20.19 61.02
CA LEU A 747 -4.58 -19.15 60.93
C LEU A 747 -4.77 -18.41 62.25
N PHE A 748 -4.67 -19.11 63.39
CA PHE A 748 -4.76 -18.51 64.72
C PHE A 748 -3.43 -17.90 65.17
N ASP A 749 -2.30 -18.60 64.99
CA ASP A 749 -0.95 -18.12 65.35
C ASP A 749 -0.58 -16.81 64.65
N ARG A 750 -1.18 -16.57 63.48
CA ARG A 750 -0.99 -15.38 62.64
C ARG A 750 -2.12 -14.37 62.75
N GLU A 751 -3.04 -14.57 63.69
CA GLU A 751 -4.18 -13.70 63.98
C GLU A 751 -5.05 -13.39 62.75
N PHE A 752 -5.09 -14.30 61.77
CA PHE A 752 -5.85 -14.10 60.54
C PHE A 752 -7.37 -14.12 60.79
N CYS A 753 -7.84 -14.95 61.73
CA CYS A 753 -9.24 -15.02 62.13
C CYS A 753 -9.39 -15.36 63.61
N LYS A 754 -10.46 -14.87 64.25
CA LYS A 754 -10.80 -15.20 65.66
C LYS A 754 -11.50 -16.55 65.80
N GLU A 755 -12.33 -16.94 64.83
CA GLU A 755 -13.00 -18.23 64.85
C GLU A 755 -13.09 -18.87 63.46
N ILE A 756 -13.09 -20.19 63.43
CA ILE A 756 -13.32 -21.03 62.26
C ILE A 756 -14.64 -21.79 62.50
N VAL A 757 -15.64 -21.50 61.69
CA VAL A 757 -16.99 -22.07 61.79
C VAL A 757 -17.16 -23.13 60.69
N CYS A 758 -17.25 -24.39 61.07
CA CYS A 758 -17.57 -25.49 60.17
C CYS A 758 -19.04 -25.93 60.37
N SER A 759 -19.55 -26.77 59.47
CA SER A 759 -20.94 -27.26 59.53
C SER A 759 -21.28 -28.07 60.79
N ASP A 760 -20.28 -28.70 61.41
CA ASP A 760 -20.42 -29.58 62.58
C ASP A 760 -19.94 -28.94 63.90
N GLN A 761 -19.02 -27.98 63.85
CA GLN A 761 -18.40 -27.37 65.04
C GLN A 761 -17.73 -26.02 64.74
N THR A 762 -17.51 -25.23 65.80
CA THR A 762 -16.76 -23.97 65.74
C THR A 762 -15.48 -24.08 66.58
N LEU A 763 -14.34 -23.77 65.97
CA LEU A 763 -13.08 -23.53 66.68
C LEU A 763 -12.94 -22.02 66.92
N LYS A 764 -12.56 -21.65 68.13
CA LYS A 764 -12.15 -20.28 68.44
C LYS A 764 -10.66 -20.26 68.68
N SER A 765 -10.00 -19.14 68.39
CA SER A 765 -8.66 -18.93 68.92
C SER A 765 -8.76 -19.13 70.43
N GLU A 766 -7.79 -19.83 71.02
CA GLU A 766 -7.67 -19.76 72.47
C GLU A 766 -7.54 -18.27 72.78
N GLU A 767 -8.50 -17.69 73.51
CA GLU A 767 -8.25 -16.43 74.17
C GLU A 767 -7.03 -16.73 75.03
N ASP A 768 -5.87 -16.20 74.63
CA ASP A 768 -4.69 -16.10 75.47
C ASP A 768 -5.19 -15.36 76.72
N ASN A 769 -5.66 -16.12 77.71
CA ASN A 769 -5.68 -15.71 79.09
C ASN A 769 -4.27 -16.05 79.56
N PRO A 770 -3.27 -15.13 79.42
CA PRO A 770 -1.99 -15.35 80.04
C PRO A 770 -2.27 -15.64 81.51
N THR A 771 -1.86 -16.82 81.96
CA THR A 771 -2.03 -17.15 83.36
C THR A 771 -1.08 -16.21 84.09
N VAL A 772 -1.61 -15.22 84.80
CA VAL A 772 -0.78 -14.37 85.65
C VAL A 772 -0.02 -15.30 86.59
N TYR A 773 1.28 -15.43 86.35
CA TYR A 773 2.14 -16.37 87.07
C TYR A 773 2.28 -15.90 88.51
N LYS A 774 2.45 -14.58 88.70
CA LYS A 774 2.51 -13.97 90.04
C LYS A 774 2.12 -12.49 89.99
N ASN A 775 1.33 -12.06 90.97
CA ASN A 775 1.04 -10.65 91.24
C ASN A 775 1.92 -10.13 92.37
N TYR A 776 2.27 -8.85 92.29
CA TYR A 776 3.04 -8.14 93.30
C TYR A 776 2.23 -6.98 93.86
N GLU A 777 2.49 -6.62 95.12
CA GLU A 777 1.91 -5.42 95.70
C GLU A 777 2.40 -4.16 94.98
N ASP A 778 1.53 -3.15 94.94
CA ASP A 778 1.90 -1.81 94.47
C ASP A 778 3.10 -1.28 95.28
N LEU A 779 4.02 -0.60 94.60
CA LEU A 779 5.25 -0.13 95.18
C LEU A 779 5.41 1.38 94.97
N THR A 780 5.54 2.11 96.06
CA THR A 780 5.89 3.53 96.04
C THR A 780 7.33 3.73 96.46
N ILE A 781 8.11 4.44 95.65
CA ILE A 781 9.47 4.85 95.94
C ILE A 781 9.48 6.38 96.12
N GLU A 782 9.76 6.85 97.33
CA GLU A 782 10.00 8.27 97.60
C GLU A 782 11.37 8.69 97.08
N LEU A 783 11.40 9.73 96.26
CA LEU A 783 12.59 10.31 95.67
C LEU A 783 13.10 11.48 96.53
N GLU A 784 14.40 11.77 96.50
CA GLU A 784 15.01 12.86 97.31
C GLU A 784 14.42 14.26 97.03
N ASN A 785 13.82 14.48 95.86
CA ASN A 785 13.15 15.74 95.50
C ASN A 785 11.71 15.85 96.06
N GLY A 786 11.24 14.84 96.80
CA GLY A 786 9.88 14.78 97.37
C GLY A 786 8.81 14.21 96.43
N GLU A 787 9.17 13.82 95.21
CA GLU A 787 8.28 13.11 94.29
C GLU A 787 8.21 11.61 94.63
N GLN A 788 7.14 10.94 94.20
CA GLN A 788 6.89 9.51 94.51
C GLN A 788 6.70 8.72 93.24
N LEU A 789 7.62 7.81 92.89
CA LEU A 789 7.46 6.89 91.77
C LEU A 789 6.55 5.73 92.21
N ILE A 790 5.36 5.61 91.62
CA ILE A 790 4.35 4.62 92.00
C ILE A 790 4.26 3.58 90.90
N PHE A 791 4.57 2.34 91.25
CA PHE A 791 4.35 1.15 90.43
C PHE A 791 3.04 0.50 90.87
N THR A 792 2.10 0.36 89.95
CA THR A 792 0.84 -0.36 90.20
C THR A 792 0.66 -1.50 89.21
N ASN A 793 -0.26 -2.43 89.49
CA ASN A 793 -0.56 -3.58 88.61
C ASN A 793 0.70 -4.35 88.21
N VAL A 794 1.59 -4.63 89.16
CA VAL A 794 2.85 -5.30 88.88
C VAL A 794 2.65 -6.82 88.88
N TYR A 795 2.83 -7.48 87.75
CA TYR A 795 2.66 -8.92 87.63
C TYR A 795 3.57 -9.53 86.57
N VAL A 796 3.91 -10.80 86.77
CA VAL A 796 4.70 -11.58 85.81
C VAL A 796 3.79 -12.57 85.11
N ILE A 797 3.93 -12.68 83.79
CA ILE A 797 3.30 -13.70 82.95
C ILE A 797 4.37 -14.73 82.56
N ASP A 798 4.04 -16.02 82.62
CA ASP A 798 4.83 -17.11 82.03
C ASP A 798 4.14 -17.58 80.74
N LYS A 799 4.87 -17.56 79.62
CA LYS A 799 4.44 -18.11 78.33
C LYS A 799 5.62 -18.85 77.70
N ASP A 800 5.46 -20.15 77.42
CA ASP A 800 6.44 -20.97 76.70
C ASP A 800 7.90 -20.89 77.20
N LYS A 801 8.09 -20.85 78.53
CA LYS A 801 9.40 -20.68 79.21
C LYS A 801 10.05 -19.31 79.03
N SER A 802 9.26 -18.30 78.67
CA SER A 802 9.64 -16.89 78.73
C SER A 802 8.79 -16.19 79.79
N TYR A 803 9.40 -15.27 80.53
CA TYR A 803 8.71 -14.49 81.54
C TYR A 803 8.64 -13.05 81.06
N SER A 804 7.46 -12.44 81.08
CA SER A 804 7.31 -11.00 80.88
C SER A 804 6.79 -10.35 82.16
N LEU A 805 7.33 -9.19 82.50
CA LEU A 805 6.87 -8.36 83.61
C LEU A 805 6.00 -7.23 83.07
N HIS A 806 4.82 -7.10 83.65
CA HIS A 806 3.83 -6.07 83.37
C HIS A 806 3.70 -5.19 84.60
N PHE A 807 3.68 -3.88 84.42
CA PHE A 807 3.48 -2.91 85.49
C PHE A 807 3.10 -1.55 84.95
N ASN A 808 2.53 -0.71 85.81
CA ASN A 808 2.10 0.63 85.46
C ASN A 808 2.91 1.66 86.25
N ILE A 809 3.34 2.74 85.61
CA ILE A 809 3.86 3.93 86.28
C ILE A 809 2.93 5.09 85.94
N TYR A 810 2.27 5.68 86.96
CA TYR A 810 1.28 6.76 86.80
C TYR A 810 0.27 6.50 85.66
N GLU A 811 -0.36 5.32 85.67
CA GLU A 811 -1.37 4.87 84.68
C GLU A 811 -0.84 4.54 83.27
N LYS A 812 0.47 4.67 83.01
CA LYS A 812 1.08 4.21 81.76
C LYS A 812 1.54 2.76 81.91
N ASP A 813 1.04 1.89 81.04
CA ASP A 813 1.37 0.46 81.03
C ASP A 813 2.77 0.21 80.43
N TYR A 814 3.53 -0.67 81.08
CA TYR A 814 4.83 -1.14 80.63
C TYR A 814 4.85 -2.67 80.61
N VAL A 815 5.41 -3.21 79.54
CA VAL A 815 5.67 -4.64 79.36
C VAL A 815 7.15 -4.82 79.05
N ILE A 816 7.83 -5.66 79.83
CA ILE A 816 9.24 -5.97 79.63
C ILE A 816 9.46 -7.48 79.57
N GLU A 817 10.22 -7.93 78.58
CA GLU A 817 10.68 -9.32 78.49
C GLU A 817 11.82 -9.55 79.49
N LEU A 818 11.74 -10.64 80.26
CA LEU A 818 12.74 -11.02 81.24
C LEU A 818 13.64 -12.12 80.67
N ASN A 819 14.94 -11.83 80.57
CA ASN A 819 15.94 -12.75 80.04
C ASN A 819 16.50 -13.66 81.13
N ASP A 820 16.56 -14.97 80.85
CA ASP A 820 17.17 -15.95 81.76
C ASP A 820 18.68 -15.68 81.98
N LYS A 821 19.10 -15.63 83.25
CA LYS A 821 20.50 -15.52 83.68
C LYS A 821 20.90 -16.66 84.62
N GLY A 822 20.17 -17.77 84.60
CA GLY A 822 20.45 -18.99 85.36
C GLY A 822 19.66 -19.04 86.68
N GLU A 823 20.04 -18.24 87.67
CA GLU A 823 19.36 -18.24 88.98
C GLU A 823 18.24 -17.19 89.12
N TYR A 824 18.11 -16.31 88.12
CA TYR A 824 17.15 -15.20 88.06
C TYR A 824 16.93 -14.76 86.60
N TYR A 825 15.87 -13.99 86.37
CA TYR A 825 15.54 -13.37 85.09
C TYR A 825 15.74 -11.85 85.18
N ILE A 826 16.23 -11.20 84.11
CA ILE A 826 16.48 -9.75 84.07
C ILE A 826 15.73 -9.10 82.91
N GLY A 827 14.95 -8.07 83.22
CA GLY A 827 14.38 -7.12 82.26
C GLY A 827 14.95 -5.72 82.45
N ILE A 828 15.08 -4.96 81.36
CA ILE A 828 15.59 -3.58 81.41
C ILE A 828 14.63 -2.68 80.63
N THR A 829 14.31 -1.53 81.17
CA THR A 829 13.52 -0.49 80.48
C THR A 829 13.95 0.90 80.91
N GLN A 830 13.37 1.92 80.28
CA GLN A 830 13.65 3.33 80.53
C GLN A 830 12.33 4.07 80.81
N TYR A 831 12.40 5.11 81.63
CA TYR A 831 11.29 6.03 81.92
C TYR A 831 11.78 7.46 81.73
N ASP A 832 10.92 8.42 81.36
CA ASP A 832 11.28 9.76 80.87
C ASP A 832 12.35 10.52 81.70
N THR A 833 12.47 10.24 83.00
CA THR A 833 13.49 10.82 83.90
C THR A 833 14.58 9.83 84.36
N ILE A 834 14.43 8.53 84.07
CA ILE A 834 15.31 7.44 84.50
C ILE A 834 15.94 6.75 83.29
N ASP A 835 17.24 6.96 83.11
CA ASP A 835 18.02 6.43 81.98
C ASP A 835 18.08 4.89 81.92
N LEU A 836 17.95 4.20 83.07
CA LEU A 836 17.98 2.74 83.13
C LEU A 836 17.28 2.20 84.38
N MET A 837 16.25 1.39 84.18
CA MET A 837 15.61 0.58 85.22
C MET A 837 15.83 -0.91 84.92
N GLU A 838 16.47 -1.60 85.86
CA GLU A 838 16.71 -3.03 85.81
C GLU A 838 15.77 -3.75 86.78
N PHE A 839 15.07 -4.76 86.29
CA PHE A 839 14.18 -5.63 87.04
C PHE A 839 14.80 -7.02 87.12
N THR A 840 15.06 -7.49 88.34
CA THR A 840 15.54 -8.85 88.60
C THR A 840 14.44 -9.67 89.26
N TYR A 841 14.01 -10.75 88.60
CA TYR A 841 12.99 -11.66 89.08
C TYR A 841 13.59 -13.02 89.45
N SER A 842 13.33 -13.52 90.67
CA SER A 842 13.77 -14.86 91.09
C SER A 842 12.59 -15.81 91.30
N THR A 843 12.63 -16.95 90.60
CA THR A 843 11.62 -18.03 90.69
C THR A 843 11.73 -18.90 91.95
N LYS A 844 12.83 -18.79 92.73
CA LYS A 844 13.04 -19.59 93.95
C LYS A 844 12.47 -18.96 95.22
N GLY A 845 12.09 -17.68 95.17
CA GLY A 845 11.59 -16.94 96.33
C GLY A 845 10.54 -15.88 96.01
N ASP A 846 10.00 -15.89 94.79
CA ASP A 846 8.98 -14.97 94.27
C ASP A 846 9.27 -13.49 94.56
N LEU A 847 10.55 -13.11 94.48
CA LEU A 847 11.02 -11.75 94.72
C LEU A 847 11.28 -11.06 93.38
N LEU A 848 10.70 -9.87 93.20
CA LEU A 848 11.01 -8.99 92.09
C LEU A 848 11.73 -7.74 92.66
N THR A 849 12.94 -7.46 92.18
CA THR A 849 13.73 -6.30 92.59
C THR A 849 13.85 -5.33 91.44
N VAL A 850 13.48 -4.07 91.65
CA VAL A 850 13.78 -2.98 90.73
C VAL A 850 15.00 -2.20 91.22
N ARG A 851 15.91 -1.89 90.31
CA ARG A 851 17.10 -1.06 90.53
C ARG A 851 17.23 -0.01 89.45
N PHE A 852 17.47 1.23 89.85
CA PHE A 852 17.74 2.31 88.91
C PHE A 852 18.54 3.44 89.55
N THR A 853 19.13 4.28 88.71
CA THR A 853 19.85 5.48 89.16
C THR A 853 19.10 6.72 88.69
N LEU A 854 18.82 7.62 89.63
CA LEU A 854 18.19 8.91 89.34
C LEU A 854 18.96 10.01 90.10
N PHE A 855 19.39 11.06 89.40
CA PHE A 855 20.20 12.16 89.96
C PHE A 855 21.49 11.71 90.69
N ASN A 856 22.20 10.72 90.15
CA ASN A 856 23.40 10.10 90.76
C ASN A 856 23.16 9.36 92.09
N VAL A 857 21.90 9.06 92.44
CA VAL A 857 21.53 8.23 93.59
C VAL A 857 20.98 6.90 93.08
N GLU A 858 21.51 5.79 93.60
CA GLU A 858 21.04 4.44 93.27
C GLU A 858 19.87 4.06 94.18
N TYR A 859 18.74 3.73 93.57
CA TYR A 859 17.54 3.23 94.24
C TYR A 859 17.42 1.72 93.99
N MET A 860 17.11 0.97 95.04
CA MET A 860 16.83 -0.46 94.94
C MET A 860 15.66 -0.81 95.86
N LYS A 861 14.66 -1.48 95.31
CA LYS A 861 13.46 -1.82 96.06
C LYS A 861 12.90 -3.16 95.60
N ASN A 862 12.39 -3.93 96.56
CA ASN A 862 11.81 -5.23 96.33
C ASN A 862 10.29 -5.16 96.37
N PHE A 863 9.66 -5.73 95.36
CA PHE A 863 8.27 -6.10 95.34
C PHE A 863 8.11 -7.46 96.01
N GLN A 864 7.17 -7.55 96.95
CA GLN A 864 6.78 -8.82 97.56
C GLN A 864 5.62 -9.40 96.76
N GLY A 865 5.77 -10.65 96.32
CA GLY A 865 4.71 -11.35 95.61
C GLY A 865 3.58 -11.74 96.57
N ASN A 866 2.33 -11.54 96.15
CA ASN A 866 1.13 -12.02 96.84
C ASN A 866 0.80 -13.45 96.43
#